data_AF-A0A534KVH7-F1
#
_entry.id   AF-A0A534KVH7-F1
#
_cell.length_a   1.000
_cell.length_b   1.000
_cell.length_c   1.000
_cell.angle_alpha   90.00
_cell.angle_beta   90.00
_cell.angle_gamma   90.00
#
_symmetry.space_group_name_H-M   'P 1'
#
loop_
_entity.id
_entity.type
_entity.pdbx_description
1 polymer ?
#
loop_
_entity_poly.entity_id
_entity_poly.type
_entity_poly.pdbx_seq_one_letter_code
_entity_poly.pdbx_strand_id
1 'polypeptide(L)'
;LMITEDAVYHVWKNGRHGIPLAQLLRAALAAGTAEEDVATSVRSYSQFGGHRITLPVRLDQDLAYFAGLIAGDGSVEQRPLGGFAIRFNNSDPVLIQTYTDLVHRLFEVHVDFTGQTPQRAATVRFHSRLVASILSELGVPTSPKSHRLDLPGILLNGPSKNLTAYLRGLFDTDGTIQIRTRGSSCLSLTTSSQGLGDRVQLALLRFGIHATRRIRRVAGRRTTRADGTPIVTRHDQCVLDIRDWHSMSRFRELIGFNHPRKKEILESMETRRPHSNIDLISGAGPHLHDVRGLLGLSPAQAYGSHAGGGVAVESGAEAVTREALLQLIDGLETAHRNGTYRGTRIRLGSDLREKIRESLRSAGHTGVSLANELDLPKHRIHDSLYRRSRRPTRLPIHVLQRIEKLLGGDDPGTAAEIAAELAPILRRIERIPSRFEFLRLLSCGDVRWEPVKEIEVKSSSEERTVFDLSVRDSHAFVANGILVHNTAAAVRDEFGEGRWTLEAGALVLADLGLAAIDEIEKMNPQDRSAIHEAMEQQRISVAKAGITAVLQSRCAVLAAANPKFGRFDEHKYISEQIDLPPALLSRFDIIFSMIDRPQADRDRELAEHILKGHRVGEIRRRREAGLVTEESQALEEPYTPHLNPDFLRKYVAYAKRIYPIMTVEAMSIIEKKYLDIRRTGEAAGSSVPITPRQLEAIIRLAEAGARMRLSEAVTSDDAERAVRIVEYWMGKVAGEEGRFDIDIIQTGISQSQREQIISIRDIINELAGPEGVADYEDIVRIAQERGIPPAKVDSWLKRWAQEGEIYSPAKNKYKLVERL
;
A
#
# COMPACT_ATOMS: atom_id res chain seq x y z
N LEU A 1 40.57 -32.29 -11.72
CA LEU A 1 39.48 -33.27 -11.50
C LEU A 1 40.14 -34.63 -11.28
N MET A 2 40.03 -35.24 -10.09
CA MET A 2 40.52 -36.62 -9.85
C MET A 2 39.54 -37.61 -10.50
N ILE A 3 39.45 -37.56 -11.82
CA ILE A 3 38.66 -38.47 -12.63
C ILE A 3 39.70 -39.20 -13.49
N THR A 4 39.98 -40.45 -13.14
CA THR A 4 40.92 -41.27 -13.92
C THR A 4 40.31 -41.64 -15.25
N GLU A 5 41.12 -41.61 -16.31
CA GLU A 5 40.70 -41.93 -17.67
C GLU A 5 40.07 -43.34 -17.74
N ASP A 6 40.60 -44.30 -16.99
CA ASP A 6 40.07 -45.66 -16.86
C ASP A 6 38.64 -45.72 -16.29
N ALA A 7 38.28 -44.83 -15.36
CA ALA A 7 36.96 -44.83 -14.74
C ALA A 7 35.86 -44.28 -15.66
N VAL A 8 36.22 -43.34 -16.56
CA VAL A 8 35.30 -42.72 -17.52
C VAL A 8 35.21 -43.56 -18.79
N TYR A 9 36.35 -43.99 -19.33
CA TYR A 9 36.42 -44.56 -20.66
C TYR A 9 35.78 -45.97 -20.74
N HIS A 10 35.98 -46.81 -19.73
CA HIS A 10 35.40 -48.17 -19.73
C HIS A 10 33.87 -48.18 -19.48
N VAL A 11 33.37 -47.24 -18.67
CA VAL A 11 31.95 -47.14 -18.29
C VAL A 11 31.13 -46.42 -19.34
N TRP A 12 31.65 -45.34 -19.93
CA TRP A 12 30.93 -44.50 -20.89
C TRP A 12 30.92 -45.10 -22.30
N LYS A 13 32.03 -45.72 -22.75
CA LYS A 13 32.17 -46.26 -24.12
C LYS A 13 31.39 -47.56 -24.35
N ASN A 14 31.21 -48.37 -23.30
CA ASN A 14 30.57 -49.69 -23.41
C ASN A 14 29.08 -49.70 -23.04
N GLY A 15 28.52 -48.58 -22.54
CA GLY A 15 27.08 -48.43 -22.25
C GLY A 15 26.49 -49.42 -21.22
N ARG A 16 27.32 -50.20 -20.51
CA ARG A 16 26.86 -51.29 -19.63
C ARG A 16 26.38 -50.82 -18.25
N HIS A 17 26.79 -49.63 -17.79
CA HIS A 17 26.42 -49.10 -16.47
C HIS A 17 25.97 -47.64 -16.56
N GLY A 18 24.99 -47.26 -15.73
CA GLY A 18 24.52 -45.88 -15.66
C GLY A 18 25.59 -44.94 -15.10
N ILE A 19 25.67 -43.73 -15.65
CA ILE A 19 26.64 -42.71 -15.22
C ILE A 19 26.11 -42.02 -13.95
N PRO A 20 26.89 -41.93 -12.86
CA PRO A 20 26.48 -41.17 -11.68
C PRO A 20 26.24 -39.69 -12.03
N LEU A 21 25.05 -39.17 -11.72
CA LEU A 21 24.64 -37.80 -12.09
C LEU A 21 25.62 -36.73 -11.58
N ALA A 22 26.13 -36.88 -10.36
CA ALA A 22 27.11 -35.95 -9.78
C ALA A 22 28.44 -35.92 -10.56
N GLN A 23 28.86 -37.04 -11.14
CA GLN A 23 30.07 -37.09 -11.98
C GLN A 23 29.79 -36.49 -13.36
N LEU A 24 28.61 -36.74 -13.93
CA LEU A 24 28.18 -36.15 -15.20
C LEU A 24 28.11 -34.62 -15.12
N LEU A 25 27.49 -34.07 -14.08
CA LEU A 25 27.38 -32.61 -13.88
C LEU A 25 28.76 -31.96 -13.67
N ARG A 26 29.65 -32.58 -12.88
CA ARG A 26 31.04 -32.09 -12.73
C ARG A 26 31.83 -32.11 -14.04
N ALA A 27 31.63 -33.14 -14.86
CA ALA A 27 32.28 -33.24 -16.16
C ALA A 27 31.73 -32.19 -17.14
N ALA A 28 30.42 -31.96 -17.15
CA ALA A 28 29.77 -30.94 -17.97
C ALA A 28 30.20 -29.52 -17.60
N LEU A 29 30.25 -29.20 -16.30
CA LEU A 29 30.78 -27.92 -15.78
C LEU A 29 32.23 -27.70 -16.22
N ALA A 30 33.06 -28.75 -16.18
CA ALA A 30 34.44 -28.70 -16.64
C ALA A 30 34.57 -28.53 -18.16
N ALA A 31 33.61 -29.05 -18.93
CA ALA A 31 33.52 -28.93 -20.38
C ALA A 31 32.86 -27.60 -20.85
N GLY A 32 32.43 -26.73 -19.92
CA GLY A 32 31.75 -25.48 -20.25
C GLY A 32 30.31 -25.68 -20.77
N THR A 33 29.70 -26.83 -20.54
CA THR A 33 28.32 -27.13 -20.93
C THR A 33 27.36 -26.72 -19.81
N ALA A 34 26.24 -26.08 -20.16
CA ALA A 34 25.24 -25.67 -19.18
C ALA A 34 24.47 -26.88 -18.62
N GLU A 35 24.04 -26.81 -17.36
CA GLU A 35 23.30 -27.90 -16.70
C GLU A 35 21.96 -28.21 -17.41
N GLU A 36 21.35 -27.22 -18.07
CA GLU A 36 20.12 -27.39 -18.87
C GLU A 36 20.34 -28.28 -20.11
N ASP A 37 21.48 -28.12 -20.79
CA ASP A 37 21.83 -28.95 -21.96
C ASP A 37 22.09 -30.40 -21.54
N VAL A 38 22.69 -30.59 -20.37
CA VAL A 38 22.87 -31.92 -19.78
C VAL A 38 21.51 -32.52 -19.45
N ALA A 39 20.64 -31.79 -18.72
CA ALA A 39 19.34 -32.30 -18.30
C ALA A 39 18.43 -32.71 -19.47
N THR A 40 18.45 -31.94 -20.57
CA THR A 40 17.69 -32.27 -21.79
C THR A 40 18.25 -33.46 -22.57
N SER A 41 19.55 -33.73 -22.44
CA SER A 41 20.20 -34.89 -23.07
C SER A 41 19.97 -36.22 -22.33
N VAL A 42 19.59 -36.19 -21.05
CA VAL A 42 19.37 -37.39 -20.23
C VAL A 42 18.02 -38.04 -20.58
N ARG A 43 18.07 -39.24 -21.15
CA ARG A 43 16.86 -40.00 -21.53
C ARG A 43 16.14 -40.66 -20.37
N SER A 44 16.86 -41.11 -19.34
CA SER A 44 16.27 -41.82 -18.21
C SER A 44 17.15 -41.72 -16.97
N TYR A 45 16.51 -41.64 -15.81
CA TYR A 45 17.15 -41.68 -14.50
C TYR A 45 16.92 -43.04 -13.85
N SER A 46 17.89 -43.52 -13.08
CA SER A 46 17.71 -44.74 -12.28
C SER A 46 18.53 -44.64 -11.01
N GLN A 47 17.98 -45.17 -9.92
CA GLN A 47 18.77 -45.40 -8.71
C GLN A 47 19.53 -46.72 -8.82
N PHE A 48 20.57 -46.90 -8.01
CA PHE A 48 21.31 -48.16 -7.96
C PHE A 48 20.36 -49.30 -7.58
N GLY A 49 20.16 -50.26 -8.49
CA GLY A 49 19.20 -51.36 -8.32
C GLY A 49 17.71 -50.98 -8.46
N GLY A 50 17.40 -49.75 -8.87
CA GLY A 50 16.03 -49.25 -9.07
C GLY A 50 15.57 -49.30 -10.53
N HIS A 51 14.27 -49.12 -10.75
CA HIS A 51 13.70 -49.01 -12.09
C HIS A 51 14.15 -47.72 -12.81
N ARG A 52 14.20 -47.77 -14.14
CA ARG A 52 14.41 -46.59 -14.97
C ARG A 52 13.14 -45.75 -15.00
N ILE A 53 13.27 -44.45 -14.81
CA ILE A 53 12.17 -43.49 -14.83
C ILE A 53 12.56 -42.30 -15.71
N THR A 54 11.59 -41.69 -16.38
CA THR A 54 11.75 -40.36 -16.96
C THR A 54 11.40 -39.31 -15.91
N LEU A 55 12.01 -38.12 -16.01
CA LEU A 55 11.67 -36.98 -15.14
C LEU A 55 11.46 -35.74 -16.01
N PRO A 56 10.41 -34.95 -15.76
CA PRO A 56 10.22 -33.69 -16.46
C PRO A 56 11.34 -32.71 -16.12
N VAL A 57 11.91 -32.06 -17.14
CA VAL A 57 13.03 -31.10 -17.00
C VAL A 57 12.55 -29.76 -16.43
N ARG A 58 11.27 -29.42 -16.62
CA ARG A 58 10.66 -28.17 -16.15
C ARG A 58 9.36 -28.47 -15.42
N LEU A 59 9.00 -27.60 -14.48
CA LEU A 59 7.68 -27.62 -13.85
C LEU A 59 6.62 -27.20 -14.88
N ASP A 60 5.85 -28.17 -15.37
CA ASP A 60 4.72 -27.97 -16.27
C ASP A 60 3.37 -28.13 -15.54
N GLN A 61 2.27 -27.98 -16.28
CA GLN A 61 0.93 -28.10 -15.72
C GLN A 61 0.62 -29.52 -15.24
N ASP A 62 1.14 -30.55 -15.92
CA ASP A 62 0.87 -31.94 -15.58
C ASP A 62 1.57 -32.34 -14.27
N LEU A 63 2.82 -31.93 -14.06
CA LEU A 63 3.54 -32.13 -12.81
C LEU A 63 2.92 -31.32 -11.66
N ALA A 64 2.47 -30.09 -11.93
CA ALA A 64 1.77 -29.28 -10.92
C ALA A 64 0.43 -29.91 -10.52
N TYR A 65 -0.36 -30.39 -11.49
CA TYR A 65 -1.62 -31.10 -11.23
C TYR A 65 -1.40 -32.41 -10.47
N PHE A 66 -0.36 -33.18 -10.83
CA PHE A 66 0.07 -34.37 -10.08
C PHE A 66 0.37 -34.07 -8.61
N ALA A 67 1.15 -33.02 -8.36
CA ALA A 67 1.48 -32.61 -7.00
C ALA A 67 0.23 -32.21 -6.22
N GLY A 68 -0.73 -31.52 -6.86
CA GLY A 68 -2.03 -31.18 -6.26
C GLY A 68 -2.88 -32.41 -5.91
N LEU A 69 -2.98 -33.39 -6.82
CA LEU A 69 -3.69 -34.65 -6.57
C LEU A 69 -3.07 -35.42 -5.40
N ILE A 70 -1.73 -35.50 -5.36
CA ILE A 70 -1.04 -36.12 -4.25
C ILE A 70 -1.29 -35.32 -2.98
N ALA A 71 -1.22 -33.99 -2.99
CA ALA A 71 -1.38 -33.16 -1.80
C ALA A 71 -2.69 -33.45 -1.05
N GLY A 72 -3.80 -33.67 -1.77
CA GLY A 72 -5.08 -34.07 -1.16
C GLY A 72 -5.11 -35.54 -0.73
N ASP A 73 -5.31 -36.46 -1.67
CA ASP A 73 -5.63 -37.87 -1.39
C ASP A 73 -4.42 -38.83 -1.44
N GLY A 74 -3.23 -38.32 -1.76
CA GLY A 74 -2.01 -39.14 -1.87
C GLY A 74 -1.30 -39.39 -0.54
N SER A 75 -0.26 -40.23 -0.56
CA SER A 75 0.68 -40.45 0.55
C SER A 75 2.07 -40.80 0.04
N VAL A 76 3.11 -40.33 0.73
CA VAL A 76 4.52 -40.59 0.38
C VAL A 76 5.18 -41.30 1.55
N GLU A 77 5.43 -42.60 1.42
CA GLU A 77 5.90 -43.45 2.52
C GLU A 77 7.35 -43.88 2.33
N GLN A 78 8.14 -43.67 3.38
CA GLN A 78 9.49 -44.19 3.45
C GLN A 78 9.47 -45.65 3.89
N ARG A 79 10.08 -46.53 3.10
CA ARG A 79 10.26 -47.94 3.43
C ARG A 79 11.52 -48.15 4.27
N PRO A 80 11.59 -49.24 5.08
CA PRO A 80 12.73 -49.53 5.94
C PRO A 80 14.07 -49.64 5.21
N LEU A 81 14.05 -50.08 3.94
CA LEU A 81 15.23 -50.23 3.08
C LEU A 81 15.61 -48.95 2.30
N GLY A 82 15.09 -47.78 2.71
CA GLY A 82 15.46 -46.48 2.12
C GLY A 82 14.73 -46.07 0.83
N GLY A 83 13.83 -46.92 0.32
CA GLY A 83 12.97 -46.62 -0.83
C GLY A 83 11.72 -45.81 -0.45
N PHE A 84 11.15 -45.08 -1.41
CA PHE A 84 9.92 -44.30 -1.21
C PHE A 84 8.79 -44.89 -2.04
N ALA A 85 7.61 -45.03 -1.42
CA ALA A 85 6.38 -45.48 -2.06
C ALA A 85 5.42 -44.30 -2.16
N ILE A 86 5.06 -43.93 -3.39
CA ILE A 86 4.07 -42.90 -3.66
C ILE A 86 2.76 -43.63 -3.90
N ARG A 87 1.76 -43.33 -3.09
CA ARG A 87 0.44 -43.98 -3.15
C ARG A 87 -0.65 -42.94 -3.35
N PHE A 88 -1.62 -43.25 -4.18
CA PHE A 88 -2.83 -42.46 -4.36
C PHE A 88 -4.04 -43.34 -4.04
N ASN A 89 -4.84 -42.92 -3.06
CA ASN A 89 -5.98 -43.68 -2.57
C ASN A 89 -7.25 -42.89 -2.88
N ASN A 90 -8.10 -43.39 -3.78
CA ASN A 90 -9.37 -42.72 -4.06
C ASN A 90 -10.48 -43.75 -4.32
N SER A 91 -11.73 -43.40 -4.01
CA SER A 91 -12.89 -44.22 -4.34
C SER A 91 -13.45 -43.91 -5.73
N ASP A 92 -13.08 -42.77 -6.32
CA ASP A 92 -13.56 -42.39 -7.66
C ASP A 92 -12.68 -43.03 -8.76
N PRO A 93 -13.25 -43.87 -9.64
CA PRO A 93 -12.50 -44.53 -10.70
C PRO A 93 -11.94 -43.54 -11.74
N VAL A 94 -12.59 -42.39 -11.94
CA VAL A 94 -12.14 -41.37 -12.91
C VAL A 94 -10.82 -40.74 -12.46
N LEU A 95 -10.71 -40.41 -11.18
CA LEU A 95 -9.47 -39.84 -10.62
C LEU A 95 -8.33 -40.86 -10.61
N ILE A 96 -8.62 -42.14 -10.37
CA ILE A 96 -7.64 -43.23 -10.46
C ILE A 96 -7.10 -43.37 -11.88
N GLN A 97 -7.98 -43.38 -12.88
CA GLN A 97 -7.58 -43.47 -14.28
C GLN A 97 -6.75 -42.24 -14.67
N THR A 98 -7.23 -41.05 -14.34
CA THR A 98 -6.53 -39.78 -14.62
C THR A 98 -5.14 -39.77 -13.98
N TYR A 99 -5.02 -40.20 -12.72
CA TYR A 99 -3.75 -40.32 -12.02
C TYR A 99 -2.82 -41.34 -12.68
N THR A 100 -3.35 -42.51 -13.05
CA THR A 100 -2.58 -43.59 -13.70
C THR A 100 -2.02 -43.14 -15.06
N ASP A 101 -2.86 -42.54 -15.90
CA ASP A 101 -2.47 -42.00 -17.20
C ASP A 101 -1.44 -40.89 -17.05
N LEU A 102 -1.58 -40.05 -16.02
CA LEU A 102 -0.64 -38.98 -15.73
C LEU A 102 0.72 -39.52 -15.28
N VAL A 103 0.75 -40.50 -14.38
CA VAL A 103 2.00 -41.16 -13.95
C VAL A 103 2.72 -41.81 -15.13
N HIS A 104 1.98 -42.47 -16.02
CA HIS A 104 2.54 -43.05 -17.24
C HIS A 104 3.11 -41.97 -18.17
N ARG A 105 2.41 -40.84 -18.38
CA ARG A 105 2.88 -39.73 -19.22
C ARG A 105 4.10 -39.00 -18.64
N LEU A 106 4.14 -38.77 -17.32
CA LEU A 106 5.22 -38.00 -16.70
C LEU A 106 6.50 -38.82 -16.44
N PHE A 107 6.35 -40.08 -16.06
CA PHE A 107 7.46 -40.86 -15.50
C PHE A 107 7.73 -42.19 -16.22
N GLU A 108 6.84 -42.61 -17.14
CA GLU A 108 6.92 -43.89 -17.86
C GLU A 108 7.05 -45.12 -16.94
N VAL A 109 6.49 -45.06 -15.73
CA VAL A 109 6.60 -46.12 -14.71
C VAL A 109 5.38 -47.02 -14.70
N HIS A 110 5.60 -48.32 -14.44
CA HIS A 110 4.53 -49.27 -14.17
C HIS A 110 3.97 -49.06 -12.77
N VAL A 111 2.66 -48.86 -12.66
CA VAL A 111 1.97 -48.71 -11.39
C VAL A 111 1.39 -50.04 -10.92
N ASP A 112 1.52 -50.34 -9.62
CA ASP A 112 0.77 -51.43 -9.00
C ASP A 112 -0.63 -50.93 -8.67
N PHE A 113 -1.65 -51.59 -9.21
CA PHE A 113 -3.05 -51.31 -8.89
C PHE A 113 -3.59 -52.31 -7.87
N THR A 114 -4.21 -51.80 -6.81
CA THR A 114 -4.99 -52.59 -5.87
C THR A 114 -6.46 -52.17 -5.99
N GLY A 115 -7.33 -53.12 -6.34
CA GLY A 115 -8.76 -52.88 -6.52
C GLY A 115 -9.48 -52.42 -5.25
N GLN A 116 -10.64 -51.80 -5.43
CA GLN A 116 -11.49 -51.34 -4.34
C GLN A 116 -12.10 -52.52 -3.59
N THR A 117 -12.07 -52.48 -2.26
CA THR A 117 -12.79 -53.43 -1.40
C THR A 117 -13.83 -52.67 -0.56
N PRO A 118 -14.80 -53.35 0.09
CA PRO A 118 -15.78 -52.68 0.96
C PRO A 118 -15.15 -51.84 2.08
N GLN A 119 -13.89 -52.12 2.42
CA GLN A 119 -13.16 -51.55 3.56
C GLN A 119 -12.01 -50.61 3.14
N ARG A 120 -11.59 -50.64 1.86
CA ARG A 120 -10.46 -49.85 1.36
C ARG A 120 -10.73 -49.29 -0.03
N ALA A 121 -10.45 -47.99 -0.18
CA ALA A 121 -10.43 -47.31 -1.46
C ALA A 121 -9.40 -47.97 -2.40
N ALA A 122 -9.65 -47.91 -3.70
CA ALA A 122 -8.68 -48.40 -4.68
C ALA A 122 -7.39 -47.58 -4.57
N THR A 123 -6.26 -48.29 -4.72
CA THR A 123 -4.93 -47.74 -4.44
C THR A 123 -4.03 -47.95 -5.65
N VAL A 124 -3.45 -46.86 -6.15
CA VAL A 124 -2.39 -46.89 -7.15
C VAL A 124 -1.07 -46.59 -6.44
N ARG A 125 -0.05 -47.41 -6.64
CA ARG A 125 1.27 -47.18 -6.04
C ARG A 125 2.40 -47.39 -7.02
N PHE A 126 3.47 -46.62 -6.85
CA PHE A 126 4.76 -46.86 -7.51
C PHE A 126 5.92 -46.45 -6.60
N HIS A 127 7.13 -46.84 -6.98
CA HIS A 127 8.33 -46.66 -6.16
C HIS A 127 9.33 -45.72 -6.84
N SER A 128 9.57 -44.57 -6.22
CA SER A 128 10.61 -43.63 -6.67
C SER A 128 10.99 -42.65 -5.58
N ARG A 129 12.28 -42.66 -5.19
CA ARG A 129 12.83 -41.64 -4.29
C ARG A 129 13.05 -40.30 -5.00
N LEU A 130 13.30 -40.30 -6.31
CA LEU A 130 13.48 -39.07 -7.09
C LEU A 130 12.18 -38.27 -7.13
N VAL A 131 11.06 -38.93 -7.45
CA VAL A 131 9.73 -38.28 -7.47
C VAL A 131 9.31 -37.85 -6.07
N ALA A 132 9.62 -38.63 -5.03
CA ALA A 132 9.37 -38.21 -3.65
C ALA A 132 10.14 -36.94 -3.26
N SER A 133 11.37 -36.77 -3.74
CA SER A 133 12.16 -35.56 -3.53
C SER A 133 11.52 -34.35 -4.24
N ILE A 134 11.10 -34.51 -5.50
CA ILE A 134 10.41 -33.45 -6.25
C ILE A 134 9.11 -33.05 -5.55
N LEU A 135 8.32 -34.03 -5.09
CA LEU A 135 7.10 -33.77 -4.34
C LEU A 135 7.36 -33.00 -3.03
N SER A 136 8.46 -33.29 -2.35
CA SER A 136 8.87 -32.54 -1.15
C SER A 136 9.14 -31.07 -1.45
N GLU A 137 9.85 -30.77 -2.55
CA GLU A 137 10.09 -29.39 -3.02
C GLU A 137 8.79 -28.70 -3.48
N LEU A 138 7.82 -29.48 -3.97
CA LEU A 138 6.48 -28.99 -4.34
C LEU A 138 5.51 -28.89 -3.14
N GLY A 139 6.01 -29.01 -1.90
CA GLY A 139 5.23 -28.81 -0.68
C GLY A 139 4.49 -30.05 -0.14
N VAL A 140 4.82 -31.23 -0.66
CA VAL A 140 4.24 -32.52 -0.24
C VAL A 140 5.29 -33.35 0.51
N PRO A 141 5.35 -33.27 1.86
CA PRO A 141 6.32 -34.01 2.64
C PRO A 141 5.96 -35.50 2.80
N THR A 142 6.87 -36.26 3.40
CA THR A 142 6.65 -37.67 3.76
C THR A 142 5.49 -37.83 4.74
N SER A 143 4.75 -38.93 4.59
CA SER A 143 3.63 -39.28 5.46
C SER A 143 4.10 -39.59 6.89
N PRO A 144 3.36 -39.16 7.93
CA PRO A 144 2.09 -38.42 7.90
C PRO A 144 2.27 -36.95 7.49
N LYS A 145 1.55 -36.54 6.44
CA LYS A 145 1.77 -35.25 5.76
C LYS A 145 0.68 -34.21 5.99
N SER A 146 -0.55 -34.62 6.34
CA SER A 146 -1.75 -33.77 6.23
C SER A 146 -1.74 -32.46 7.02
N HIS A 147 -0.94 -32.35 8.09
CA HIS A 147 -0.76 -31.11 8.87
C HIS A 147 0.50 -30.32 8.50
N ARG A 148 1.40 -30.90 7.71
CA ARG A 148 2.67 -30.33 7.24
C ARG A 148 2.65 -29.97 5.76
N LEU A 149 1.53 -30.19 5.06
CA LEU A 149 1.37 -29.74 3.68
C LEU A 149 1.50 -28.22 3.65
N ASP A 150 2.22 -27.72 2.65
CA ASP A 150 2.32 -26.30 2.37
C ASP A 150 2.32 -26.06 0.87
N LEU A 151 2.02 -24.84 0.44
CA LEU A 151 2.16 -24.44 -0.96
C LEU A 151 3.44 -23.61 -1.11
N PRO A 152 4.48 -24.14 -1.77
CA PRO A 152 5.79 -23.49 -1.81
C PRO A 152 5.77 -22.20 -2.63
N GLY A 153 6.70 -21.30 -2.31
CA GLY A 153 6.89 -20.02 -2.99
C GLY A 153 7.09 -20.16 -4.51
N ILE A 154 7.71 -21.27 -4.96
CA ILE A 154 7.93 -21.54 -6.39
C ILE A 154 6.63 -21.68 -7.19
N LEU A 155 5.56 -22.22 -6.58
CA LEU A 155 4.24 -22.32 -7.19
C LEU A 155 3.46 -21.01 -7.04
N LEU A 156 3.54 -20.36 -5.87
CA LEU A 156 2.87 -19.09 -5.60
C LEU A 156 3.34 -17.96 -6.53
N ASN A 157 4.66 -17.81 -6.65
CA ASN A 157 5.30 -16.77 -7.46
C ASN A 157 5.55 -17.21 -8.91
N GLY A 158 5.37 -18.50 -9.21
CA GLY A 158 5.57 -19.07 -10.54
C GLY A 158 4.48 -18.69 -11.56
N PRO A 159 4.56 -19.24 -12.78
CA PRO A 159 3.57 -18.98 -13.83
C PRO A 159 2.14 -19.35 -13.40
N SER A 160 1.19 -18.46 -13.71
CA SER A 160 -0.23 -18.63 -13.34
C SER A 160 -0.80 -19.99 -13.76
N LYS A 161 -0.42 -20.50 -14.94
CA LYS A 161 -0.89 -21.79 -15.47
C LYS A 161 -0.53 -22.98 -14.55
N ASN A 162 0.68 -22.99 -14.00
CA ASN A 162 1.14 -24.07 -13.13
C ASN A 162 0.40 -24.02 -11.79
N LEU A 163 0.23 -22.82 -11.23
CA LEU A 163 -0.53 -22.62 -10.01
C LEU A 163 -2.01 -23.03 -10.18
N THR A 164 -2.64 -22.66 -11.29
CA THR A 164 -4.02 -23.11 -11.58
C THR A 164 -4.12 -24.62 -11.69
N ALA A 165 -3.11 -25.29 -12.26
CA ALA A 165 -3.10 -26.75 -12.37
C ALA A 165 -2.92 -27.42 -11.00
N TYR A 166 -2.04 -26.91 -10.13
CA TYR A 166 -1.91 -27.40 -8.76
C TYR A 166 -3.20 -27.24 -7.96
N LEU A 167 -3.80 -26.04 -8.00
CA LEU A 167 -5.07 -25.77 -7.32
C LEU A 167 -6.17 -26.69 -7.86
N ARG A 168 -6.26 -26.89 -9.18
CA ARG A 168 -7.23 -27.81 -9.79
C ARG A 168 -7.09 -29.22 -9.24
N GLY A 169 -5.87 -29.75 -9.11
CA GLY A 169 -5.62 -31.07 -8.53
C GLY A 169 -6.09 -31.17 -7.08
N LEU A 170 -5.80 -30.15 -6.27
CA LEU A 170 -6.21 -30.07 -4.87
C LEU A 170 -7.75 -29.98 -4.70
N PHE A 171 -8.42 -29.22 -5.56
CA PHE A 171 -9.88 -29.09 -5.56
C PHE A 171 -10.60 -30.32 -6.16
N ASP A 172 -9.97 -31.03 -7.08
CA ASP A 172 -10.49 -32.31 -7.62
C ASP A 172 -10.50 -33.43 -6.56
N THR A 173 -9.59 -33.40 -5.58
CA THR A 173 -9.59 -34.31 -4.43
C THR A 173 -10.44 -33.76 -3.28
N ASP A 174 -9.90 -32.79 -2.52
CA ASP A 174 -10.43 -32.31 -1.25
C ASP A 174 -11.51 -31.22 -1.42
N GLY A 175 -11.69 -30.72 -2.64
CA GLY A 175 -12.69 -29.72 -2.96
C GLY A 175 -14.09 -30.32 -3.04
N THR A 176 -15.07 -29.61 -2.51
CA THR A 176 -16.49 -29.97 -2.57
C THR A 176 -17.27 -28.82 -3.18
N ILE A 177 -18.15 -29.13 -4.13
CA ILE A 177 -19.02 -28.15 -4.77
C ILE A 177 -20.48 -28.48 -4.48
N GLN A 178 -21.24 -27.49 -4.03
CA GLN A 178 -22.67 -27.58 -3.83
C GLN A 178 -23.34 -26.38 -4.52
N ILE A 179 -24.10 -26.66 -5.57
CA ILE A 179 -24.97 -25.67 -6.20
C ILE A 179 -26.40 -25.95 -5.74
N ARG A 180 -27.05 -24.95 -5.15
CA ARG A 180 -28.42 -25.09 -4.63
C ARG A 180 -29.37 -24.23 -5.43
N THR A 181 -30.55 -24.79 -5.73
CA THR A 181 -31.66 -24.05 -6.37
C THR A 181 -32.31 -23.04 -5.41
N ARG A 182 -32.18 -23.22 -4.09
CA ARG A 182 -32.53 -22.23 -3.05
C ARG A 182 -31.43 -22.19 -1.98
N GLY A 183 -30.95 -21.01 -1.63
CA GLY A 183 -29.80 -20.80 -0.72
C GLY A 183 -28.47 -20.53 -1.45
N SER A 184 -27.39 -20.32 -0.71
CA SER A 184 -26.08 -19.99 -1.26
C SER A 184 -25.35 -21.22 -1.81
N SER A 185 -24.92 -21.15 -3.07
CA SER A 185 -23.94 -22.08 -3.62
C SER A 185 -22.60 -21.92 -2.90
N CYS A 186 -21.87 -23.02 -2.73
CA CYS A 186 -20.60 -23.00 -2.02
C CYS A 186 -19.63 -23.97 -2.69
N LEU A 187 -18.44 -23.48 -2.98
CA LEU A 187 -17.27 -24.27 -3.31
C LEU A 187 -16.36 -24.26 -2.07
N SER A 188 -16.08 -25.41 -1.48
CA SER A 188 -15.28 -25.47 -0.26
C SER A 188 -14.12 -26.45 -0.33
N LEU A 189 -12.95 -26.04 0.14
CA LEU A 189 -11.77 -26.88 0.30
C LEU A 189 -11.54 -27.12 1.79
N THR A 190 -11.37 -28.38 2.19
CA THR A 190 -11.10 -28.75 3.61
C THR A 190 -9.70 -29.34 3.71
N THR A 191 -8.86 -28.79 4.60
CA THR A 191 -7.52 -29.30 4.87
C THR A 191 -7.21 -29.30 6.36
N SER A 192 -6.36 -30.21 6.83
CA SER A 192 -5.85 -30.21 8.21
C SER A 192 -4.60 -29.35 8.40
N SER A 193 -4.02 -28.82 7.32
CA SER A 193 -2.87 -27.91 7.40
C SER A 193 -3.33 -26.45 7.38
N GLN A 194 -2.95 -25.68 8.40
CA GLN A 194 -3.21 -24.25 8.42
C GLN A 194 -2.34 -23.51 7.39
N GLY A 195 -1.06 -23.88 7.26
CA GLY A 195 -0.14 -23.27 6.29
C GLY A 195 -0.63 -23.39 4.85
N LEU A 196 -1.04 -24.61 4.43
CA LEU A 196 -1.64 -24.81 3.12
C LEU A 196 -2.92 -23.96 2.94
N GLY A 197 -3.78 -23.90 3.96
CA GLY A 197 -5.00 -23.08 3.91
C GLY A 197 -4.71 -21.60 3.68
N ASP A 198 -3.72 -21.06 4.39
CA ASP A 198 -3.35 -19.64 4.30
C ASP A 198 -2.70 -19.33 2.95
N ARG A 199 -1.77 -20.18 2.49
CA ARG A 199 -1.13 -20.02 1.17
C ARG A 199 -2.10 -20.22 0.01
N VAL A 200 -3.04 -21.17 0.10
CA VAL A 200 -4.08 -21.37 -0.93
C VAL A 200 -5.02 -20.17 -0.96
N GLN A 201 -5.36 -19.57 0.18
CA GLN A 201 -6.15 -18.34 0.21
C GLN A 201 -5.42 -17.21 -0.54
N LEU A 202 -4.13 -17.01 -0.28
CA LEU A 202 -3.30 -16.04 -1.01
C LEU A 202 -3.20 -16.37 -2.52
N ALA A 203 -3.06 -17.64 -2.87
CA ALA A 203 -3.03 -18.09 -4.25
C ALA A 203 -4.33 -17.76 -4.99
N LEU A 204 -5.48 -17.94 -4.34
CA LEU A 204 -6.79 -17.59 -4.92
C LEU A 204 -6.95 -16.07 -5.10
N LEU A 205 -6.43 -15.27 -4.16
CA LEU A 205 -6.43 -13.80 -4.27
C LEU A 205 -5.65 -13.31 -5.49
N ARG A 206 -4.57 -13.99 -5.89
CA ARG A 206 -3.83 -13.68 -7.14
C ARG A 206 -4.72 -13.74 -8.39
N PHE A 207 -5.77 -14.56 -8.36
CA PHE A 207 -6.77 -14.68 -9.42
C PHE A 207 -8.01 -13.83 -9.17
N GLY A 208 -8.00 -12.99 -8.12
CA GLY A 208 -9.16 -12.21 -7.68
C GLY A 208 -10.32 -13.08 -7.18
N ILE A 209 -10.02 -14.28 -6.68
CA ILE A 209 -10.97 -15.22 -6.08
C ILE A 209 -10.84 -15.08 -4.56
N HIS A 210 -11.92 -14.71 -3.90
CA HIS A 210 -11.94 -14.54 -2.45
C HIS A 210 -12.50 -15.80 -1.79
N ALA A 211 -11.68 -16.43 -0.96
CA ALA A 211 -12.10 -17.54 -0.12
C ALA A 211 -12.18 -17.12 1.34
N THR A 212 -13.30 -17.38 1.99
CA THR A 212 -13.48 -17.17 3.43
C THR A 212 -12.93 -18.37 4.19
N ARG A 213 -11.99 -18.12 5.10
CA ARG A 213 -11.41 -19.14 5.96
C ARG A 213 -12.21 -19.32 7.25
N ARG A 214 -12.53 -20.57 7.60
CA ARG A 214 -13.10 -20.96 8.90
C ARG A 214 -12.33 -22.14 9.47
N ILE A 215 -12.15 -22.16 10.79
CA ILE A 215 -11.56 -23.30 11.49
C ILE A 215 -12.69 -24.13 12.08
N ARG A 216 -12.78 -25.39 11.67
CA ARG A 216 -13.68 -26.37 12.27
C ARG A 216 -12.92 -27.08 13.38
N ARG A 217 -13.34 -26.87 14.63
CA ARG A 217 -12.78 -27.56 15.80
C ARG A 217 -13.29 -28.99 15.84
N VAL A 218 -12.48 -29.93 15.36
CA VAL A 218 -12.83 -31.36 15.25
C VAL A 218 -11.78 -32.24 15.92
N ALA A 219 -10.68 -31.67 16.44
CA ALA A 219 -9.71 -32.39 17.22
C ALA A 219 -10.38 -33.08 18.42
N GLY A 220 -10.10 -34.37 18.62
CA GLY A 220 -10.68 -35.20 19.68
C GLY A 220 -12.02 -35.86 19.36
N ARG A 221 -12.64 -35.58 18.20
CA ARG A 221 -13.90 -36.21 17.79
C ARG A 221 -13.66 -37.68 17.43
N ARG A 222 -14.42 -38.58 18.07
CA ARG A 222 -14.40 -40.02 17.77
C ARG A 222 -15.41 -40.30 16.67
N THR A 223 -14.95 -40.88 15.57
CA THR A 223 -15.79 -41.42 14.50
C THR A 223 -15.51 -42.90 14.36
N THR A 224 -16.56 -43.70 14.28
CA THR A 224 -16.44 -45.16 14.15
C THR A 224 -16.40 -45.49 12.66
N ARG A 225 -15.36 -46.19 12.19
CA ARG A 225 -15.38 -46.79 10.85
C ARG A 225 -16.45 -47.89 10.79
N ALA A 226 -16.87 -48.27 9.59
CA ALA A 226 -17.79 -49.39 9.37
C ALA A 226 -17.30 -50.72 10.04
N ASP A 227 -15.98 -50.86 10.25
CA ASP A 227 -15.35 -52.01 10.91
C ASP A 227 -15.26 -51.89 12.45
N GLY A 228 -15.93 -50.92 13.08
CA GLY A 228 -15.94 -50.76 14.55
C GLY A 228 -14.70 -50.09 15.17
N THR A 229 -13.64 -49.83 14.39
CA THR A 229 -12.44 -49.13 14.88
C THR A 229 -12.70 -47.64 15.12
N PRO A 230 -12.37 -47.09 16.30
CA PRO A 230 -12.51 -45.67 16.58
C PRO A 230 -11.38 -44.85 15.91
N ILE A 231 -11.74 -43.93 15.03
CA ILE A 231 -10.85 -42.91 14.48
C ILE A 231 -11.03 -41.65 15.31
N VAL A 232 -9.95 -41.23 15.97
CA VAL A 232 -9.86 -39.93 16.62
C VAL A 232 -9.23 -38.94 15.65
N THR A 233 -9.97 -37.90 15.27
CA THR A 233 -9.39 -36.77 14.52
C THR A 233 -8.40 -36.05 15.42
N ARG A 234 -7.13 -35.97 14.99
CA ARG A 234 -6.03 -35.42 15.79
C ARG A 234 -5.87 -33.90 15.66
N HIS A 235 -6.32 -33.33 14.54
CA HIS A 235 -6.12 -31.92 14.20
C HIS A 235 -7.44 -31.25 13.83
N ASP A 236 -7.51 -29.95 14.06
CA ASP A 236 -8.59 -29.11 13.57
C ASP A 236 -8.49 -28.94 12.04
N GLN A 237 -9.63 -28.70 11.40
CA GLN A 237 -9.71 -28.58 9.95
C GLN A 237 -9.87 -27.11 9.56
N CYS A 238 -9.01 -26.63 8.69
CA CYS A 238 -9.16 -25.37 7.98
C CYS A 238 -10.08 -25.60 6.78
N VAL A 239 -11.16 -24.83 6.69
CA VAL A 239 -12.09 -24.86 5.56
C VAL A 239 -12.06 -23.50 4.87
N LEU A 240 -11.78 -23.52 3.56
CA LEU A 240 -11.87 -22.35 2.70
C LEU A 240 -13.18 -22.44 1.92
N ASP A 241 -14.09 -21.50 2.12
CA ASP A 241 -15.37 -21.41 1.41
C ASP A 241 -15.34 -20.26 0.39
N ILE A 242 -15.62 -20.55 -0.88
CA ILE A 242 -15.90 -19.58 -1.94
C ILE A 242 -17.41 -19.57 -2.16
N ARG A 243 -18.04 -18.42 -1.91
CA ARG A 243 -19.51 -18.28 -1.93
C ARG A 243 -20.01 -17.14 -2.80
N ASP A 244 -19.19 -16.13 -3.08
CA ASP A 244 -19.58 -15.01 -3.90
C ASP A 244 -19.59 -15.39 -5.39
N TRP A 245 -20.58 -14.87 -6.11
CA TRP A 245 -20.78 -15.15 -7.53
C TRP A 245 -19.54 -14.83 -8.37
N HIS A 246 -18.90 -13.68 -8.10
CA HIS A 246 -17.75 -13.20 -8.87
C HIS A 246 -16.54 -14.14 -8.73
N SER A 247 -16.20 -14.51 -7.50
CA SER A 247 -15.10 -15.46 -7.25
C SER A 247 -15.42 -16.86 -7.78
N MET A 248 -16.68 -17.30 -7.73
CA MET A 248 -17.09 -18.58 -8.35
C MET A 248 -16.99 -18.54 -9.88
N SER A 249 -17.37 -17.43 -10.53
CA SER A 249 -17.20 -17.27 -11.99
C SER A 249 -15.73 -17.24 -12.38
N ARG A 250 -14.90 -16.48 -11.65
CA ARG A 250 -13.44 -16.47 -11.85
C ARG A 250 -12.82 -17.84 -11.62
N PHE A 251 -13.27 -18.58 -10.61
CA PHE A 251 -12.84 -19.97 -10.40
C PHE A 251 -13.20 -20.85 -11.59
N ARG A 252 -14.44 -20.74 -12.12
CA ARG A 252 -14.89 -21.46 -13.31
C ARG A 252 -14.06 -21.16 -14.55
N GLU A 253 -13.72 -19.90 -14.78
CA GLU A 253 -13.00 -19.45 -15.97
C GLU A 253 -11.50 -19.75 -15.93
N LEU A 254 -10.85 -19.58 -14.77
CA LEU A 254 -9.39 -19.64 -14.64
C LEU A 254 -8.87 -20.97 -14.09
N ILE A 255 -9.57 -21.56 -13.11
CA ILE A 255 -9.13 -22.80 -12.44
C ILE A 255 -9.94 -23.98 -12.96
N GLY A 256 -11.25 -24.02 -12.75
CA GLY A 256 -12.13 -25.11 -13.16
C GLY A 256 -11.82 -26.45 -12.47
N PHE A 257 -12.37 -27.54 -13.01
CA PHE A 257 -12.16 -28.91 -12.55
C PHE A 257 -11.79 -29.81 -13.73
N ASN A 258 -10.91 -30.80 -13.52
CA ASN A 258 -10.77 -31.89 -14.49
C ASN A 258 -11.78 -33.02 -14.21
N HIS A 259 -12.29 -33.12 -12.98
CA HIS A 259 -13.31 -34.10 -12.64
C HIS A 259 -14.64 -33.80 -13.36
N PRO A 260 -15.19 -34.71 -14.18
CA PRO A 260 -16.34 -34.45 -15.06
C PRO A 260 -17.60 -34.06 -14.28
N ARG A 261 -17.94 -34.81 -13.23
CA ARG A 261 -19.09 -34.48 -12.37
C ARG A 261 -18.99 -33.12 -11.68
N LYS A 262 -17.83 -32.78 -11.10
CA LYS A 262 -17.63 -31.47 -10.44
C LYS A 262 -17.67 -30.33 -11.45
N LYS A 263 -17.11 -30.55 -12.64
CA LYS A 263 -17.15 -29.62 -13.77
C LYS A 263 -18.58 -29.36 -14.24
N GLU A 264 -19.37 -30.41 -14.49
CA GLU A 264 -20.78 -30.29 -14.88
C GLU A 264 -21.60 -29.55 -13.81
N ILE A 265 -21.38 -29.87 -12.52
CA ILE A 265 -22.01 -29.12 -11.43
C ILE A 265 -21.60 -27.64 -11.50
N LEU A 266 -20.32 -27.30 -11.68
CA LEU A 266 -19.88 -25.90 -11.79
C LEU A 266 -20.44 -25.19 -13.04
N GLU A 267 -20.61 -25.91 -14.14
CA GLU A 267 -21.19 -25.39 -15.40
C GLU A 267 -22.71 -25.20 -15.31
N SER A 268 -23.41 -25.99 -14.48
CA SER A 268 -24.85 -25.83 -14.20
C SER A 268 -25.21 -24.54 -13.44
N MET A 269 -24.21 -23.74 -13.09
CA MET A 269 -24.37 -22.44 -12.44
C MET A 269 -25.03 -21.43 -13.40
N GLU A 270 -26.33 -21.19 -13.22
CA GLU A 270 -27.12 -20.19 -13.96
C GLU A 270 -26.46 -18.81 -13.95
N THR A 271 -26.46 -18.10 -15.07
CA THR A 271 -26.07 -16.68 -15.12
C THR A 271 -27.01 -15.84 -14.26
N ARG A 272 -26.45 -15.31 -13.15
CA ARG A 272 -27.03 -14.40 -12.15
C ARG A 272 -27.90 -15.04 -11.06
N ARG A 273 -27.38 -14.96 -9.83
CA ARG A 273 -28.20 -14.84 -8.61
C ARG A 273 -27.79 -13.61 -7.81
N PRO A 274 -28.75 -12.85 -7.24
CA PRO A 274 -28.58 -11.41 -7.01
C PRO A 274 -27.99 -11.06 -5.63
N HIS A 275 -27.96 -11.99 -4.67
CA HIS A 275 -27.68 -11.63 -3.28
C HIS A 275 -26.84 -12.68 -2.57
N SER A 276 -25.54 -12.41 -2.44
CA SER A 276 -24.73 -13.03 -1.38
C SER A 276 -24.67 -12.08 -0.19
N ASN A 277 -24.98 -12.56 1.02
CA ASN A 277 -24.86 -11.80 2.30
C ASN A 277 -23.41 -11.36 2.64
N ILE A 278 -22.50 -11.45 1.67
CA ILE A 278 -21.08 -11.10 1.77
C ILE A 278 -20.80 -9.83 0.94
N ASP A 279 -21.72 -9.43 0.05
CA ASP A 279 -21.55 -8.29 -0.86
C ASP A 279 -22.43 -7.10 -0.45
N LEU A 280 -22.39 -6.81 0.86
CA LEU A 280 -23.17 -5.77 1.51
C LEU A 280 -22.30 -4.54 1.73
N ILE A 281 -22.73 -3.41 1.19
CA ILE A 281 -22.11 -2.10 1.35
C ILE A 281 -22.69 -1.46 2.60
N SER A 282 -21.81 -1.13 3.53
CA SER A 282 -22.14 -0.31 4.70
C SER A 282 -21.66 1.13 4.49
N GLY A 283 -22.37 2.10 5.05
CA GLY A 283 -21.98 3.52 5.00
C GLY A 283 -22.49 4.32 3.79
N ALA A 284 -23.22 3.70 2.86
CA ALA A 284 -23.86 4.43 1.75
C ALA A 284 -25.06 5.30 2.19
N GLY A 285 -25.68 4.97 3.33
CA GLY A 285 -26.90 5.60 3.85
C GLY A 285 -26.84 7.11 4.01
N PRO A 286 -25.86 7.68 4.74
CA PRO A 286 -25.75 9.12 4.94
C PRO A 286 -25.60 9.91 3.63
N HIS A 287 -24.91 9.35 2.64
CA HIS A 287 -24.72 9.98 1.33
C HIS A 287 -26.02 9.98 0.52
N LEU A 288 -26.75 8.85 0.51
CA LEU A 288 -28.07 8.75 -0.11
C LEU A 288 -29.07 9.72 0.53
N HIS A 289 -29.09 9.80 1.86
CA HIS A 289 -29.96 10.69 2.61
C HIS A 289 -29.71 12.17 2.27
N ASP A 290 -28.44 12.58 2.25
CA ASP A 290 -28.08 13.97 1.98
C ASP A 290 -28.35 14.35 0.50
N VAL A 291 -28.07 13.45 -0.45
CA VAL A 291 -28.44 13.67 -1.87
C VAL A 291 -29.96 13.81 -2.02
N ARG A 292 -30.75 12.90 -1.42
CA ARG A 292 -32.22 12.99 -1.44
C ARG A 292 -32.72 14.29 -0.80
N GLY A 293 -32.12 14.68 0.33
CA GLY A 293 -32.43 15.91 1.05
C GLY A 293 -32.18 17.17 0.22
N LEU A 294 -31.05 17.23 -0.50
CA LEU A 294 -30.70 18.33 -1.40
C LEU A 294 -31.63 18.41 -2.62
N LEU A 295 -32.08 17.27 -3.13
CA LEU A 295 -33.07 17.18 -4.21
C LEU A 295 -34.52 17.49 -3.75
N GLY A 296 -34.77 17.58 -2.43
CA GLY A 296 -36.08 17.89 -1.87
C GLY A 296 -37.11 16.75 -2.01
N LEU A 297 -36.66 15.52 -2.24
CA LEU A 297 -37.51 14.36 -2.52
C LEU A 297 -37.97 13.68 -1.21
N SER A 298 -39.23 13.23 -1.17
CA SER A 298 -39.66 12.28 -0.14
C SER A 298 -39.11 10.87 -0.42
N PRO A 299 -38.97 9.99 0.58
CA PRO A 299 -38.52 8.61 0.34
C PRO A 299 -39.39 7.85 -0.67
N ALA A 300 -40.70 8.11 -0.69
CA ALA A 300 -41.61 7.52 -1.67
C ALA A 300 -41.35 8.03 -3.10
N GLN A 301 -40.97 9.31 -3.25
CA GLN A 301 -40.62 9.90 -4.54
C GLN A 301 -39.22 9.47 -5.03
N ALA A 302 -38.30 9.22 -4.10
CA ALA A 302 -36.93 8.81 -4.41
C ALA A 302 -36.82 7.31 -4.74
N TYR A 303 -37.56 6.45 -4.03
CA TYR A 303 -37.37 4.99 -4.07
C TYR A 303 -38.61 4.19 -4.48
N GLY A 304 -39.76 4.84 -4.69
CA GLY A 304 -40.99 4.17 -5.16
C GLY A 304 -41.45 3.02 -4.27
N SER A 305 -41.71 1.86 -4.87
CA SER A 305 -42.10 0.61 -4.19
C SER A 305 -41.05 0.09 -3.19
N HIS A 306 -39.84 0.64 -3.19
CA HIS A 306 -38.75 0.27 -2.29
C HIS A 306 -38.52 1.30 -1.16
N ALA A 307 -39.50 2.17 -0.90
CA ALA A 307 -39.40 3.18 0.16
C ALA A 307 -39.00 2.62 1.54
N GLY A 308 -39.47 1.43 1.91
CA GLY A 308 -39.09 0.79 3.19
C GLY A 308 -37.61 0.41 3.25
N GLY A 309 -37.11 -0.28 2.22
CA GLY A 309 -35.70 -0.69 2.13
C GLY A 309 -34.76 0.50 1.95
N GLY A 310 -35.11 1.47 1.11
CA GLY A 310 -34.32 2.69 0.93
C GLY A 310 -34.18 3.51 2.22
N VAL A 311 -35.24 3.61 3.02
CA VAL A 311 -35.21 4.29 4.33
C VAL A 311 -34.38 3.52 5.36
N ALA A 312 -34.46 2.19 5.36
CA ALA A 312 -33.63 1.35 6.23
C ALA A 312 -32.13 1.46 5.88
N VAL A 313 -31.81 1.63 4.60
CA VAL A 313 -30.44 1.87 4.13
C VAL A 313 -29.96 3.28 4.49
N GLU A 314 -30.80 4.30 4.33
CA GLU A 314 -30.48 5.68 4.73
C GLU A 314 -30.16 5.80 6.23
N SER A 315 -30.93 5.10 7.08
CA SER A 315 -30.74 5.10 8.53
C SER A 315 -29.57 4.21 9.00
N GLY A 316 -28.99 3.41 8.10
CA GLY A 316 -27.95 2.44 8.43
C GLY A 316 -28.46 1.19 9.15
N ALA A 317 -29.79 0.97 9.20
CA ALA A 317 -30.40 -0.21 9.80
C ALA A 317 -30.22 -1.47 8.93
N GLU A 318 -30.10 -1.29 7.61
CA GLU A 318 -29.83 -2.37 6.66
C GLU A 318 -28.62 -2.03 5.78
N ALA A 319 -27.73 -3.01 5.59
CA ALA A 319 -26.68 -2.91 4.59
C ALA A 319 -27.26 -3.27 3.21
N VAL A 320 -26.77 -2.63 2.16
CA VAL A 320 -27.36 -2.75 0.82
C VAL A 320 -26.42 -3.51 -0.12
N THR A 321 -26.96 -4.31 -1.03
CA THR A 321 -26.13 -4.98 -2.04
C THR A 321 -25.65 -3.99 -3.10
N ARG A 322 -24.52 -4.28 -3.76
CA ARG A 322 -23.99 -3.43 -4.86
C ARG A 322 -25.04 -3.09 -5.92
N GLU A 323 -25.80 -4.09 -6.35
CA GLU A 323 -26.86 -3.93 -7.36
C GLU A 323 -28.02 -3.06 -6.86
N ALA A 324 -28.49 -3.30 -5.63
CA ALA A 324 -29.54 -2.48 -5.03
C ALA A 324 -29.06 -1.03 -4.81
N LEU A 325 -27.79 -0.81 -4.45
CA LEU A 325 -27.22 0.52 -4.37
C LEU A 325 -27.24 1.22 -5.73
N LEU A 326 -26.87 0.53 -6.82
CA LEU A 326 -26.90 1.09 -8.17
C LEU A 326 -28.31 1.49 -8.58
N GLN A 327 -29.32 0.68 -8.28
CA GLN A 327 -30.72 1.02 -8.56
C GLN A 327 -31.17 2.27 -7.79
N LEU A 328 -30.78 2.40 -6.52
CA LEU A 328 -31.07 3.58 -5.70
C LEU A 328 -30.33 4.83 -6.23
N ILE A 329 -29.08 4.68 -6.68
CA ILE A 329 -28.30 5.75 -7.32
C ILE A 329 -28.96 6.19 -8.62
N ASP A 330 -29.30 5.27 -9.51
CA ASP A 330 -29.90 5.58 -10.82
C ASP A 330 -31.26 6.30 -10.66
N GLY A 331 -32.07 5.91 -9.66
CA GLY A 331 -33.31 6.60 -9.31
C GLY A 331 -33.10 8.04 -8.85
N LEU A 332 -32.08 8.30 -8.02
CA LEU A 332 -31.74 9.65 -7.57
C LEU A 332 -31.09 10.50 -8.68
N GLU A 333 -30.28 9.89 -9.55
CA GLU A 333 -29.60 10.57 -10.64
C GLU A 333 -30.58 10.99 -11.74
N THR A 334 -31.54 10.14 -12.08
CA THR A 334 -32.63 10.50 -13.00
C THR A 334 -33.45 11.67 -12.45
N ALA A 335 -33.75 11.69 -11.15
CA ALA A 335 -34.41 12.83 -10.52
C ALA A 335 -33.55 14.11 -10.51
N HIS A 336 -32.22 13.99 -10.41
CA HIS A 336 -31.29 15.12 -10.53
C HIS A 336 -31.26 15.68 -11.97
N ARG A 337 -31.15 14.82 -12.98
CA ARG A 337 -31.19 15.21 -14.42
C ARG A 337 -32.48 15.92 -14.80
N ASN A 338 -33.61 15.51 -14.20
CA ASN A 338 -34.92 16.14 -14.42
C ASN A 338 -35.08 17.50 -13.71
N GLY A 339 -34.06 18.00 -13.00
CA GLY A 339 -34.07 19.33 -12.41
C GLY A 339 -34.86 19.46 -11.10
N THR A 340 -35.13 18.35 -10.40
CA THR A 340 -36.02 18.32 -9.23
C THR A 340 -35.53 19.19 -8.06
N TYR A 341 -34.21 19.40 -7.95
CA TYR A 341 -33.59 20.30 -6.97
C TYR A 341 -34.08 21.76 -7.06
N ARG A 342 -34.59 22.18 -8.23
CA ARG A 342 -35.17 23.53 -8.40
C ARG A 342 -36.42 23.72 -7.53
N GLY A 343 -37.12 22.64 -7.18
CA GLY A 343 -38.29 22.63 -6.31
C GLY A 343 -37.98 22.73 -4.81
N THR A 344 -36.71 22.62 -4.39
CA THR A 344 -36.30 22.66 -2.98
C THR A 344 -36.65 24.01 -2.38
N ARG A 345 -37.35 24.02 -1.23
CA ARG A 345 -37.89 25.24 -0.61
C ARG A 345 -37.10 25.66 0.63
N ILE A 346 -36.65 26.91 0.64
CA ILE A 346 -35.86 27.52 1.72
C ILE A 346 -36.75 28.45 2.56
N ARG A 347 -36.46 28.52 3.86
CA ARG A 347 -37.03 29.52 4.76
C ARG A 347 -36.07 30.72 4.82
N LEU A 348 -36.54 31.89 4.39
CA LEU A 348 -35.82 33.15 4.57
C LEU A 348 -36.06 33.71 5.99
N GLY A 349 -35.09 34.47 6.50
CA GLY A 349 -35.26 35.29 7.70
C GLY A 349 -36.38 36.32 7.53
N SER A 350 -36.99 36.75 8.64
CA SER A 350 -38.08 37.76 8.63
C SER A 350 -37.64 39.07 7.96
N ASP A 351 -36.41 39.49 8.23
CA ASP A 351 -35.90 40.81 7.87
C ASP A 351 -35.55 40.86 6.38
N LEU A 352 -34.87 39.83 5.86
CA LEU A 352 -34.57 39.69 4.44
C LEU A 352 -35.85 39.59 3.59
N ARG A 353 -36.90 38.95 4.12
CA ARG A 353 -38.19 38.83 3.43
C ARG A 353 -38.93 40.17 3.34
N GLU A 354 -38.84 41.02 4.37
CA GLU A 354 -39.40 42.38 4.32
C GLU A 354 -38.58 43.26 3.35
N LYS A 355 -37.25 43.20 3.37
CA LYS A 355 -36.39 43.92 2.40
C LYS A 355 -36.70 43.54 0.95
N ILE A 356 -36.77 42.24 0.63
CA ILE A 356 -37.15 41.76 -0.71
C ILE A 356 -38.50 42.35 -1.15
N ARG A 357 -39.45 42.44 -0.23
CA ARG A 357 -40.79 42.97 -0.52
C ARG A 357 -40.76 44.47 -0.80
N GLU A 358 -39.98 45.24 -0.05
CA GLU A 358 -39.81 46.67 -0.24
C GLU A 358 -39.09 46.97 -1.55
N SER A 359 -38.00 46.26 -1.86
CA SER A 359 -37.23 46.43 -3.09
C SER A 359 -38.02 46.03 -4.35
N LEU A 360 -38.83 44.96 -4.29
CA LEU A 360 -39.73 44.60 -5.40
C LEU A 360 -40.84 45.65 -5.61
N ARG A 361 -41.27 46.33 -4.54
CA ARG A 361 -42.30 47.36 -4.61
C ARG A 361 -41.75 48.69 -5.15
N SER A 362 -40.53 49.07 -4.77
CA SER A 362 -39.86 50.27 -5.28
C SER A 362 -39.47 50.14 -6.75
N ALA A 363 -39.10 48.94 -7.20
CA ALA A 363 -38.80 48.63 -8.60
C ALA A 363 -40.06 48.47 -9.49
N GLY A 364 -41.28 48.64 -8.94
CA GLY A 364 -42.53 48.59 -9.72
C GLY A 364 -43.04 47.18 -10.08
N HIS A 365 -42.33 46.12 -9.67
CA HIS A 365 -42.76 44.74 -9.91
C HIS A 365 -43.87 44.32 -8.94
N THR A 366 -45.13 44.51 -9.35
CA THR A 366 -46.30 44.16 -8.52
C THR A 366 -47.33 43.31 -9.25
N GLY A 367 -48.06 42.49 -8.48
CA GLY A 367 -49.23 41.75 -8.96
C GLY A 367 -48.92 40.71 -10.05
N VAL A 368 -49.57 40.85 -11.21
CA VAL A 368 -49.57 39.86 -12.29
C VAL A 368 -48.27 39.88 -13.12
N SER A 369 -47.54 41.00 -13.18
CA SER A 369 -46.25 41.07 -13.90
C SER A 369 -45.20 40.21 -13.22
N LEU A 370 -45.04 40.39 -11.90
CA LEU A 370 -44.15 39.61 -11.06
C LEU A 370 -44.51 38.09 -11.09
N ALA A 371 -45.79 37.76 -11.28
CA ALA A 371 -46.25 36.37 -11.44
C ALA A 371 -45.62 35.67 -12.63
N ASN A 372 -45.68 36.35 -13.76
CA ASN A 372 -45.23 35.83 -15.04
C ASN A 372 -43.70 35.76 -15.07
N GLU A 373 -43.01 36.75 -14.49
CA GLU A 373 -41.54 36.78 -14.39
C GLU A 373 -40.99 35.67 -13.46
N LEU A 374 -41.67 35.40 -12.34
CA LEU A 374 -41.28 34.35 -11.39
C LEU A 374 -41.80 32.95 -11.74
N ASP A 375 -42.60 32.82 -12.81
CA ASP A 375 -43.27 31.57 -13.22
C ASP A 375 -44.08 30.93 -12.07
N LEU A 376 -44.82 31.79 -11.37
CA LEU A 376 -45.69 31.42 -10.26
C LEU A 376 -47.16 31.61 -10.64
N PRO A 377 -48.07 30.73 -10.18
CA PRO A 377 -49.51 30.95 -10.35
C PRO A 377 -49.93 32.30 -9.74
N LYS A 378 -50.74 33.08 -10.44
CA LYS A 378 -51.14 34.45 -10.05
C LYS A 378 -51.66 34.57 -8.61
N HIS A 379 -52.30 33.53 -8.09
CA HIS A 379 -52.82 33.49 -6.71
C HIS A 379 -51.75 33.22 -5.63
N ARG A 380 -50.58 32.66 -5.97
CA ARG A 380 -49.56 32.23 -5.00
C ARG A 380 -48.58 33.31 -4.57
N ILE A 381 -48.43 34.40 -5.33
CA ILE A 381 -47.43 35.44 -5.03
C ILE A 381 -47.80 36.18 -3.76
N HIS A 382 -49.09 36.51 -3.60
CA HIS A 382 -49.61 37.11 -2.38
C HIS A 382 -49.43 36.20 -1.16
N ASP A 383 -49.64 34.89 -1.31
CA ASP A 383 -49.43 33.91 -0.23
C ASP A 383 -47.95 33.68 0.13
N SER A 384 -47.05 33.86 -0.83
CA SER A 384 -45.62 33.51 -0.69
C SER A 384 -44.75 34.68 -0.22
N LEU A 385 -45.13 35.92 -0.52
CA LEU A 385 -44.34 37.12 -0.19
C LEU A 385 -45.13 38.15 0.63
N TYR A 386 -46.44 38.31 0.40
CA TYR A 386 -47.21 39.44 0.96
C TYR A 386 -48.12 39.08 2.16
N ARG A 387 -48.40 37.78 2.40
CA ARG A 387 -49.24 37.33 3.51
C ARG A 387 -48.47 37.33 4.84
N ARG A 388 -48.90 38.18 5.78
CA ARG A 388 -48.41 38.18 7.16
C ARG A 388 -48.96 36.95 7.89
N SER A 389 -48.15 35.90 7.98
CA SER A 389 -48.47 34.65 8.69
C SER A 389 -47.48 34.43 9.83
N ARG A 390 -47.95 33.86 10.95
CA ARG A 390 -47.12 33.44 12.09
C ARG A 390 -46.03 32.41 11.71
N ARG A 391 -46.17 31.73 10.57
CA ARG A 391 -45.15 30.83 9.99
C ARG A 391 -44.91 31.22 8.52
N PRO A 392 -43.79 31.88 8.18
CA PRO A 392 -43.51 32.27 6.80
C PRO A 392 -43.42 31.04 5.88
N THR A 393 -44.07 31.14 4.72
CA THR A 393 -44.06 30.14 3.63
C THR A 393 -42.65 29.99 3.05
N ARG A 394 -42.19 28.75 2.86
CA ARG A 394 -40.88 28.44 2.26
C ARG A 394 -40.93 28.71 0.76
N LEU A 395 -39.90 29.35 0.20
CA LEU A 395 -39.81 29.72 -1.21
C LEU A 395 -38.88 28.76 -1.97
N PRO A 396 -39.21 28.33 -3.19
CA PRO A 396 -38.32 27.50 -4.01
C PRO A 396 -37.02 28.23 -4.36
N ILE A 397 -35.90 27.51 -4.46
CA ILE A 397 -34.59 28.05 -4.84
C ILE A 397 -34.63 28.79 -6.18
N HIS A 398 -35.29 28.22 -7.20
CA HIS A 398 -35.36 28.86 -8.52
C HIS A 398 -36.11 30.21 -8.50
N VAL A 399 -37.09 30.37 -7.61
CA VAL A 399 -37.81 31.64 -7.44
C VAL A 399 -36.86 32.68 -6.83
N LEU A 400 -36.07 32.29 -5.82
CA LEU A 400 -35.09 33.19 -5.19
C LEU A 400 -33.97 33.59 -6.15
N GLN A 401 -33.46 32.67 -6.96
CA GLN A 401 -32.48 32.98 -8.01
C GLN A 401 -33.04 33.92 -9.09
N ARG A 402 -34.34 33.83 -9.41
CA ARG A 402 -34.99 34.78 -10.32
C ARG A 402 -35.20 36.14 -9.67
N ILE A 403 -35.57 36.20 -8.39
CA ILE A 403 -35.70 37.45 -7.63
C ILE A 403 -34.34 38.15 -7.53
N GLU A 404 -33.27 37.40 -7.23
CA GLU A 404 -31.89 37.90 -7.24
C GLU A 404 -31.54 38.53 -8.61
N LYS A 405 -31.83 37.82 -9.71
CA LYS A 405 -31.55 38.31 -11.06
C LYS A 405 -32.36 39.56 -11.44
N LEU A 406 -33.61 39.66 -10.98
CA LEU A 406 -34.46 40.83 -11.18
C LEU A 406 -33.95 42.03 -10.38
N LEU A 407 -33.60 41.84 -9.11
CA LEU A 407 -33.13 42.90 -8.23
C LEU A 407 -31.69 43.34 -8.50
N GLY A 408 -30.88 42.54 -9.21
CA GLY A 408 -29.49 42.87 -9.53
C GLY A 408 -29.29 44.17 -10.31
N GLY A 409 -30.32 44.68 -10.99
CA GLY A 409 -30.31 45.99 -11.66
C GLY A 409 -30.77 47.16 -10.78
N ASP A 410 -31.73 46.95 -9.89
CA ASP A 410 -32.42 48.02 -9.15
C ASP A 410 -31.95 48.18 -7.70
N ASP A 411 -31.62 47.07 -7.03
CA ASP A 411 -31.14 47.05 -5.64
C ASP A 411 -30.08 45.94 -5.44
N PRO A 412 -28.81 46.24 -5.77
CA PRO A 412 -27.72 45.27 -5.69
C PRO A 412 -27.42 44.83 -4.24
N GLY A 413 -27.78 45.64 -3.24
CA GLY A 413 -27.57 45.30 -1.82
C GLY A 413 -28.43 44.13 -1.37
N THR A 414 -29.74 44.19 -1.65
CA THR A 414 -30.66 43.10 -1.33
C THR A 414 -30.40 41.87 -2.19
N ALA A 415 -30.01 42.04 -3.46
CA ALA A 415 -29.60 40.92 -4.32
C ALA A 415 -28.38 40.17 -3.76
N ALA A 416 -27.37 40.89 -3.24
CA ALA A 416 -26.20 40.29 -2.61
C ALA A 416 -26.53 39.52 -1.32
N GLU A 417 -27.47 40.02 -0.50
CA GLU A 417 -27.97 39.31 0.69
C GLU A 417 -28.69 38.00 0.32
N ILE A 418 -29.49 37.99 -0.75
CA ILE A 418 -30.13 36.77 -1.28
C ILE A 418 -29.08 35.78 -1.78
N ALA A 419 -28.08 36.26 -2.53
CA ALA A 419 -27.00 35.42 -3.05
C ALA A 419 -26.19 34.78 -1.90
N ALA A 420 -25.94 35.50 -0.81
CA ALA A 420 -25.23 35.00 0.37
C ALA A 420 -25.99 33.86 1.07
N GLU A 421 -27.32 33.96 1.19
CA GLU A 421 -28.18 32.91 1.76
C GLU A 421 -28.29 31.68 0.84
N LEU A 422 -28.27 31.87 -0.48
CA LEU A 422 -28.32 30.77 -1.46
C LEU A 422 -26.98 30.06 -1.64
N ALA A 423 -25.86 30.77 -1.55
CA ALA A 423 -24.50 30.27 -1.77
C ALA A 423 -24.18 28.94 -1.05
N PRO A 424 -24.43 28.75 0.27
CA PRO A 424 -24.10 27.50 0.94
C PRO A 424 -24.92 26.30 0.42
N ILE A 425 -26.16 26.51 -0.03
CA ILE A 425 -27.04 25.46 -0.54
C ILE A 425 -26.67 25.13 -1.99
N LEU A 426 -26.38 26.14 -2.81
CA LEU A 426 -25.91 25.95 -4.19
C LEU A 426 -24.58 25.21 -4.24
N ARG A 427 -23.61 25.56 -3.38
CA ARG A 427 -22.34 24.82 -3.24
C ARG A 427 -22.55 23.35 -2.86
N ARG A 428 -23.60 23.02 -2.09
CA ARG A 428 -23.94 21.62 -1.77
C ARG A 428 -24.59 20.90 -2.95
N ILE A 429 -25.44 21.58 -3.72
CA ILE A 429 -26.05 21.04 -4.95
C ILE A 429 -24.98 20.77 -6.01
N GLU A 430 -24.00 21.65 -6.17
CA GLU A 430 -22.85 21.46 -7.08
C GLU A 430 -22.04 20.20 -6.77
N ARG A 431 -22.04 19.74 -5.52
CA ARG A 431 -21.35 18.52 -5.10
C ARG A 431 -22.15 17.23 -5.35
N ILE A 432 -23.41 17.31 -5.78
CA ILE A 432 -24.25 16.11 -6.01
C ILE A 432 -23.60 15.15 -7.04
N PRO A 433 -23.08 15.60 -8.20
CA PRO A 433 -22.40 14.71 -9.15
C PRO A 433 -21.22 13.94 -8.53
N SER A 434 -20.36 14.63 -7.78
CA SER A 434 -19.22 13.99 -7.09
C SER A 434 -19.67 12.94 -6.06
N ARG A 435 -20.85 13.12 -5.44
CA ARG A 435 -21.43 12.14 -4.52
C ARG A 435 -22.01 10.94 -5.23
N PHE A 436 -22.59 11.12 -6.42
CA PHE A 436 -22.99 9.99 -7.25
C PHE A 436 -21.78 9.19 -7.72
N GLU A 437 -20.68 9.85 -8.13
CA GLU A 437 -19.43 9.17 -8.44
C GLU A 437 -18.89 8.39 -7.25
N PHE A 438 -18.89 8.99 -6.05
CA PHE A 438 -18.47 8.29 -4.83
C PHE A 438 -19.35 7.07 -4.53
N LEU A 439 -20.68 7.20 -4.61
CA LEU A 439 -21.60 6.08 -4.39
C LEU A 439 -21.45 4.99 -5.47
N ARG A 440 -21.14 5.36 -6.73
CA ARG A 440 -20.79 4.41 -7.79
C ARG A 440 -19.44 3.74 -7.54
N LEU A 441 -18.45 4.45 -7.04
CA LEU A 441 -17.17 3.87 -6.61
C LEU A 441 -17.36 2.87 -5.48
N LEU A 442 -18.25 3.14 -4.52
CA LEU A 442 -18.59 2.17 -3.47
C LEU A 442 -19.27 0.91 -4.03
N SER A 443 -20.08 1.03 -5.08
CA SER A 443 -20.74 -0.11 -5.71
C SER A 443 -19.86 -0.89 -6.69
N CYS A 444 -19.06 -0.20 -7.49
CA CYS A 444 -18.27 -0.78 -8.58
C CYS A 444 -16.80 -1.00 -8.22
N GLY A 445 -16.31 -0.43 -7.13
CA GLY A 445 -14.90 -0.54 -6.71
C GLY A 445 -14.59 -1.84 -5.99
N ASP A 446 -13.31 -2.22 -5.94
CA ASP A 446 -12.84 -3.44 -5.28
C ASP A 446 -12.85 -3.37 -3.74
N VAL A 447 -13.45 -2.32 -3.17
CA VAL A 447 -13.60 -2.13 -1.72
C VAL A 447 -14.66 -3.09 -1.18
N ARG A 448 -14.32 -3.87 -0.14
CA ARG A 448 -15.23 -4.79 0.55
C ARG A 448 -15.21 -4.53 2.05
N TRP A 449 -16.32 -4.82 2.72
CA TRP A 449 -16.49 -4.64 4.16
C TRP A 449 -16.40 -5.99 4.85
N GLU A 450 -15.51 -6.12 5.83
CA GLU A 450 -15.51 -7.28 6.74
C GLU A 450 -16.18 -6.91 8.07
N PRO A 451 -17.01 -7.80 8.64
CA PRO A 451 -17.55 -7.58 9.96
C PRO A 451 -16.43 -7.65 11.00
N VAL A 452 -16.34 -6.63 11.85
CA VAL A 452 -15.42 -6.64 13.00
C VAL A 452 -15.80 -7.81 13.90
N LYS A 453 -14.90 -8.79 14.04
CA LYS A 453 -15.15 -10.02 14.83
C LYS A 453 -15.21 -9.76 16.33
N GLU A 454 -14.37 -8.86 16.82
CA GLU A 454 -14.24 -8.54 18.23
C GLU A 454 -13.69 -7.12 18.38
N ILE A 455 -14.23 -6.37 19.34
CA ILE A 455 -13.74 -5.04 19.71
C ILE A 455 -13.29 -5.17 21.17
N GLU A 456 -11.99 -5.16 21.40
CA GLU A 456 -11.41 -5.13 22.74
C GLU A 456 -10.99 -3.70 23.07
N VAL A 457 -11.62 -3.10 24.09
CA VAL A 457 -11.23 -1.77 24.58
C VAL A 457 -10.14 -1.97 25.63
N LYS A 458 -8.88 -1.74 25.25
CA LYS A 458 -7.76 -1.76 26.19
C LYS A 458 -7.69 -0.42 26.92
N SER A 459 -7.80 -0.45 28.25
CA SER A 459 -7.59 0.71 29.11
C SER A 459 -6.17 1.25 28.92
N SER A 460 -6.07 2.52 28.54
CA SER A 460 -4.82 3.21 28.23
C SER A 460 -3.87 3.25 29.43
N SER A 461 -2.79 2.50 29.36
CA SER A 461 -1.52 2.86 30.00
C SER A 461 -0.59 3.41 28.90
N GLU A 462 -0.36 4.72 28.97
CA GLU A 462 0.79 5.49 28.46
C GLU A 462 1.15 5.60 26.97
N GLU A 463 0.50 4.97 26.01
CA GLU A 463 0.76 5.28 24.59
C GLU A 463 -0.51 5.66 23.83
N ARG A 464 -0.59 6.94 23.41
CA ARG A 464 -1.58 7.41 22.45
C ARG A 464 -1.27 6.81 21.07
N THR A 465 -1.74 5.59 20.84
CA THR A 465 -1.74 4.99 19.52
C THR A 465 -2.91 5.57 18.72
N VAL A 466 -2.59 6.37 17.71
CA VAL A 466 -3.55 6.77 16.68
C VAL A 466 -3.55 5.65 15.64
N PHE A 467 -4.73 5.21 15.21
CA PHE A 467 -4.94 4.06 14.33
C PHE A 467 -3.99 4.04 13.14
N ASP A 468 -3.11 3.04 13.12
CA ASP A 468 -2.17 2.75 12.06
C ASP A 468 -2.73 1.57 11.27
N LEU A 469 -2.88 1.72 9.95
CA LEU A 469 -3.26 0.63 9.04
C LEU A 469 -1.99 -0.17 8.74
N SER A 470 -1.35 -0.70 9.79
CA SER A 470 -0.17 -1.54 9.71
C SER A 470 -0.57 -3.01 9.87
N VAL A 471 -0.15 -3.84 8.92
CA VAL A 471 -0.18 -5.29 9.07
C VAL A 471 0.84 -5.62 10.15
N ARG A 472 0.40 -6.22 11.26
CA ARG A 472 1.31 -6.73 12.30
C ARG A 472 2.37 -7.60 11.63
N ASP A 473 3.63 -7.29 11.94
CA ASP A 473 4.85 -7.99 11.51
C ASP A 473 5.33 -7.73 10.06
N SER A 474 4.84 -6.70 9.36
CA SER A 474 5.45 -6.29 8.09
C SER A 474 5.49 -4.77 7.87
N HIS A 475 6.68 -4.18 8.02
CA HIS A 475 6.99 -2.81 7.61
C HIS A 475 7.45 -2.81 6.15
N ALA A 476 6.62 -2.33 5.23
CA ALA A 476 6.81 -2.48 3.80
C ALA A 476 7.19 -1.15 3.12
N PHE A 477 8.28 -1.13 2.35
CA PHE A 477 8.78 0.04 1.61
C PHE A 477 8.86 -0.26 0.10
N VAL A 478 8.65 0.70 -0.80
CA VAL A 478 8.69 0.44 -2.25
C VAL A 478 10.10 0.66 -2.83
N ALA A 479 10.75 -0.43 -3.25
CA ALA A 479 11.99 -0.40 -4.02
C ALA A 479 11.82 -1.19 -5.32
N ASN A 480 12.10 -0.58 -6.48
CA ASN A 480 11.96 -1.20 -7.80
C ASN A 480 10.60 -1.87 -8.09
N GLY A 481 9.51 -1.32 -7.52
CA GLY A 481 8.16 -1.90 -7.66
C GLY A 481 7.88 -3.10 -6.76
N ILE A 482 8.73 -3.37 -5.76
CA ILE A 482 8.56 -4.42 -4.74
C ILE A 482 8.51 -3.79 -3.35
N LEU A 483 7.61 -4.27 -2.49
CA LEU A 483 7.47 -3.90 -1.08
C LEU A 483 8.50 -4.68 -0.22
N VAL A 484 9.50 -4.01 0.37
CA VAL A 484 10.59 -4.64 1.16
C VAL A 484 11.00 -3.80 2.37
N HIS A 485 11.46 -4.44 3.46
CA HIS A 485 11.90 -3.88 4.76
C HIS A 485 13.25 -3.14 4.69
N ASN A 486 13.47 -2.05 5.45
CA ASN A 486 14.72 -1.25 5.41
C ASN A 486 16.00 -1.99 5.88
N THR A 487 15.87 -2.93 6.81
CA THR A 487 17.00 -3.66 7.40
C THR A 487 17.01 -5.14 7.03
N ALA A 488 18.21 -5.72 7.03
CA ALA A 488 18.41 -7.14 6.79
C ALA A 488 17.82 -7.99 7.94
N ALA A 489 17.03 -9.01 7.59
CA ALA A 489 16.32 -9.86 8.54
C ALA A 489 17.04 -11.20 8.72
N ALA A 490 17.22 -11.66 9.96
CA ALA A 490 17.74 -13.00 10.21
C ALA A 490 16.57 -13.99 10.21
N VAL A 491 16.43 -14.75 9.14
CA VAL A 491 15.38 -15.76 9.00
C VAL A 491 16.01 -17.13 9.25
N ARG A 492 15.32 -17.94 10.06
CA ARG A 492 15.75 -19.31 10.32
C ARG A 492 15.48 -20.13 9.07
N ASP A 493 16.53 -20.69 8.49
CA ASP A 493 16.40 -21.54 7.31
C ASP A 493 15.69 -22.84 7.73
N GLU A 494 14.48 -23.04 7.22
CA GLU A 494 13.68 -24.25 7.47
C GLU A 494 14.17 -25.46 6.65
N PHE A 495 15.09 -25.25 5.69
CA PHE A 495 15.63 -26.29 4.81
C PHE A 495 17.09 -26.70 5.14
N GLY A 496 17.81 -25.93 5.94
CA GLY A 496 19.13 -26.28 6.51
C GLY A 496 19.05 -26.91 7.90
N GLU A 497 20.19 -27.15 8.56
CA GLU A 497 20.33 -27.70 9.94
C GLU A 497 19.70 -26.82 11.05
N GLY A 498 18.71 -25.97 10.75
CA GLY A 498 18.15 -24.96 11.64
C GLY A 498 19.10 -23.78 11.87
N ARG A 499 20.06 -23.57 10.96
CA ARG A 499 21.00 -22.45 11.00
C ARG A 499 20.28 -21.14 10.61
N TRP A 500 20.67 -20.06 11.25
CA TRP A 500 20.19 -18.73 10.89
C TRP A 500 20.76 -18.34 9.51
N THR A 501 19.94 -17.71 8.68
CA THR A 501 20.33 -17.13 7.40
C THR A 501 19.92 -15.66 7.35
N LEU A 502 20.64 -14.87 6.59
CA LEU A 502 20.53 -13.41 6.61
C LEU A 502 19.90 -12.94 5.30
N GLU A 503 18.68 -12.40 5.36
CA GLU A 503 17.96 -11.81 4.24
C GLU A 503 18.32 -10.34 4.10
N ALA A 504 18.58 -9.88 2.87
CA ALA A 504 18.98 -8.51 2.58
C ALA A 504 17.82 -7.51 2.75
N GLY A 505 18.09 -6.38 3.42
CA GLY A 505 17.15 -5.26 3.53
C GLY A 505 17.09 -4.40 2.26
N ALA A 506 16.16 -3.45 2.20
CA ALA A 506 15.85 -2.63 1.03
C ALA A 506 17.07 -1.86 0.51
N LEU A 507 17.89 -1.29 1.40
CA LEU A 507 19.12 -0.57 1.02
C LEU A 507 20.20 -1.48 0.44
N VAL A 508 20.26 -2.74 0.90
CA VAL A 508 21.20 -3.75 0.39
C VAL A 508 20.73 -4.29 -0.96
N LEU A 509 19.42 -4.49 -1.12
CA LEU A 509 18.82 -4.89 -2.40
C LEU A 509 18.93 -3.79 -3.46
N ALA A 510 18.95 -2.53 -3.04
CA ALA A 510 19.10 -1.38 -3.92
C ALA A 510 20.57 -1.01 -4.22
N ASP A 511 21.55 -1.87 -3.90
CA ASP A 511 22.97 -1.60 -4.19
C ASP A 511 23.18 -1.20 -5.66
N LEU A 512 23.93 -0.12 -5.90
CA LEU A 512 24.16 0.53 -7.20
C LEU A 512 22.89 1.13 -7.88
N GLY A 513 21.76 1.11 -7.19
CA GLY A 513 20.47 1.63 -7.63
C GLY A 513 20.02 2.88 -6.88
N LEU A 514 18.69 3.06 -6.81
CA LEU A 514 18.01 4.14 -6.11
C LEU A 514 17.09 3.53 -5.04
N ALA A 515 17.23 3.98 -3.80
CA ALA A 515 16.31 3.69 -2.71
C ALA A 515 15.42 4.91 -2.47
N ALA A 516 14.11 4.77 -2.73
CA ALA A 516 13.13 5.81 -2.48
C ALA A 516 12.48 5.59 -1.11
N ILE A 517 12.53 6.60 -0.24
CA ILE A 517 12.01 6.57 1.12
C ILE A 517 10.97 7.68 1.26
N ASP A 518 9.74 7.32 1.58
CA ASP A 518 8.70 8.28 1.93
C ASP A 518 8.57 8.38 3.45
N GLU A 519 8.12 9.53 3.93
CA GLU A 519 7.94 9.84 5.35
C GLU A 519 9.17 9.47 6.22
N ILE A 520 10.37 9.87 5.76
CA ILE A 520 11.65 9.60 6.47
C ILE A 520 11.61 10.05 7.94
N GLU A 521 10.82 11.07 8.27
CA GLU A 521 10.67 11.59 9.62
C GLU A 521 10.01 10.60 10.58
N LYS A 522 9.15 9.70 10.09
CA LYS A 522 8.40 8.73 10.92
C LYS A 522 9.18 7.45 11.22
N MET A 523 10.43 7.35 10.77
CA MET A 523 11.23 6.17 11.04
C MET A 523 11.61 6.04 12.50
N ASN A 524 11.52 4.81 13.01
CA ASN A 524 11.95 4.47 14.35
C ASN A 524 13.47 4.72 14.53
N PRO A 525 13.95 4.86 15.78
CA PRO A 525 15.37 5.14 16.04
C PRO A 525 16.35 4.06 15.54
N GLN A 526 15.93 2.79 15.46
CA GLN A 526 16.79 1.68 15.03
C GLN A 526 17.07 1.74 13.51
N ASP A 527 16.03 1.93 12.71
CA ASP A 527 16.12 2.08 11.25
C ASP A 527 16.85 3.39 10.89
N ARG A 528 16.63 4.45 11.68
CA ARG A 528 17.37 5.71 11.57
C ARG A 528 18.88 5.48 11.72
N SER A 529 19.30 4.65 12.68
CA SER A 529 20.72 4.27 12.88
C SER A 529 21.28 3.48 11.70
N ALA A 530 20.51 2.54 11.15
CA ALA A 530 20.93 1.77 9.97
C ALA A 530 21.11 2.65 8.73
N ILE A 531 20.24 3.66 8.54
CA ILE A 531 20.36 4.63 7.45
C ILE A 531 21.56 5.55 7.65
N HIS A 532 21.82 5.99 8.90
CA HIS A 532 23.04 6.74 9.23
C HIS A 532 24.29 5.97 8.79
N GLU A 533 24.38 4.68 9.11
CA GLU A 533 25.50 3.83 8.74
C GLU A 533 25.60 3.65 7.22
N ALA A 534 24.47 3.33 6.58
CA ALA A 534 24.40 3.11 5.13
C ALA A 534 24.79 4.38 4.33
N MET A 535 24.30 5.56 4.72
CA MET A 535 24.61 6.82 4.03
C MET A 535 26.02 7.35 4.34
N GLU A 536 26.62 6.94 5.45
CA GLU A 536 27.97 7.34 5.81
C GLU A 536 29.04 6.42 5.22
N GLN A 537 28.88 5.13 5.42
CA GLN A 537 29.91 4.12 5.13
C GLN A 537 29.59 3.33 3.85
N GLN A 538 28.40 3.52 3.26
CA GLN A 538 27.88 2.74 2.12
C GLN A 538 27.88 1.22 2.38
N ARG A 539 27.76 0.87 3.66
CA ARG A 539 27.75 -0.50 4.18
C ARG A 539 26.83 -0.55 5.40
N ILE A 540 26.30 -1.73 5.67
CA ILE A 540 25.48 -2.01 6.84
C ILE A 540 26.08 -3.22 7.53
N SER A 541 26.51 -3.04 8.78
CA SER A 541 26.96 -4.12 9.64
C SER A 541 25.77 -4.73 10.36
N VAL A 542 25.63 -6.05 10.26
CA VAL A 542 24.56 -6.81 10.89
C VAL A 542 25.18 -7.84 11.81
N ALA A 543 24.88 -7.72 13.10
CA ALA A 543 25.21 -8.69 14.12
C ALA A 543 23.91 -9.24 14.72
N LYS A 544 23.35 -10.30 14.12
CA LYS A 544 22.09 -10.92 14.56
C LYS A 544 22.20 -12.43 14.56
N ALA A 545 21.63 -13.07 15.58
CA ALA A 545 21.53 -14.52 15.70
C ALA A 545 22.87 -15.29 15.51
N GLY A 546 23.97 -14.72 16.00
CA GLY A 546 25.32 -15.31 15.90
C GLY A 546 26.01 -15.10 14.55
N ILE A 547 25.40 -14.38 13.61
CA ILE A 547 26.00 -14.02 12.32
C ILE A 547 26.44 -12.56 12.39
N THR A 548 27.74 -12.34 12.20
CA THR A 548 28.34 -11.03 11.99
C THR A 548 28.69 -10.89 10.51
N ALA A 549 27.96 -10.05 9.79
CA ALA A 549 28.18 -9.80 8.37
C ALA A 549 28.16 -8.30 8.06
N VAL A 550 28.94 -7.88 7.07
CA VAL A 550 28.93 -6.52 6.54
C VAL A 550 28.39 -6.58 5.13
N LEU A 551 27.24 -5.96 4.90
CA LEU A 551 26.56 -5.91 3.60
C LEU A 551 26.85 -4.57 2.91
N GLN A 552 27.01 -4.59 1.60
CA GLN A 552 27.19 -3.37 0.81
C GLN A 552 25.84 -2.72 0.50
N SER A 553 25.79 -1.39 0.54
CA SER A 553 24.58 -0.60 0.28
C SER A 553 24.93 0.69 -0.45
N ARG A 554 25.68 0.58 -1.57
CA ARG A 554 26.10 1.71 -2.42
C ARG A 554 24.94 2.19 -3.30
N CYS A 555 23.82 2.51 -2.66
CA CYS A 555 22.61 3.02 -3.30
C CYS A 555 22.56 4.54 -3.18
N ALA A 556 21.93 5.20 -4.15
CA ALA A 556 21.52 6.59 -4.00
C ALA A 556 20.20 6.62 -3.20
N VAL A 557 20.09 7.53 -2.23
CA VAL A 557 18.86 7.69 -1.44
C VAL A 557 18.08 8.90 -1.92
N LEU A 558 16.81 8.69 -2.25
CA LEU A 558 15.83 9.74 -2.49
C LEU A 558 14.81 9.69 -1.35
N ALA A 559 14.73 10.76 -0.56
CA ALA A 559 13.83 10.82 0.58
C ALA A 559 12.81 11.94 0.45
N ALA A 560 11.57 11.67 0.81
CA ALA A 560 10.53 12.67 1.04
C ALA A 560 10.27 12.77 2.55
N ALA A 561 10.21 14.01 3.06
CA ALA A 561 10.01 14.31 4.46
C ALA A 561 8.90 15.34 4.62
N ASN A 562 8.01 15.13 5.59
CA ASN A 562 6.98 16.11 5.93
C ASN A 562 7.41 17.00 7.11
N PRO A 563 7.02 18.29 7.12
CA PRO A 563 7.24 19.14 8.28
C PRO A 563 6.32 18.72 9.46
N LYS A 564 6.79 18.92 10.69
CA LYS A 564 6.13 18.50 11.95
C LYS A 564 4.65 18.93 12.07
N PHE A 565 4.28 20.07 11.48
CA PHE A 565 2.91 20.62 11.54
C PHE A 565 2.20 20.61 10.17
N GLY A 566 2.69 19.82 9.21
CA GLY A 566 2.07 19.64 7.89
C GLY A 566 2.28 20.78 6.89
N ARG A 567 2.82 21.93 7.31
CA ARG A 567 3.24 23.02 6.43
C ARG A 567 4.57 23.60 6.87
N PHE A 568 5.35 24.10 5.91
CA PHE A 568 6.56 24.86 6.18
C PHE A 568 6.20 26.28 6.62
N ASP A 569 6.82 26.72 7.70
CA ASP A 569 6.82 28.09 8.21
C ASP A 569 8.07 28.80 7.69
N GLU A 570 7.89 29.93 7.01
CA GLU A 570 8.98 30.68 6.37
C GLU A 570 9.86 31.42 7.38
N HIS A 571 9.33 31.65 8.59
CA HIS A 571 10.02 32.38 9.65
C HIS A 571 10.84 31.46 10.57
N LYS A 572 10.86 30.15 10.29
CA LYS A 572 11.62 29.14 11.04
C LYS A 572 12.58 28.40 10.12
N TYR A 573 13.66 27.88 10.70
CA TYR A 573 14.60 27.07 9.92
C TYR A 573 14.03 25.70 9.58
N ILE A 574 14.39 25.17 8.41
CA ILE A 574 13.93 23.85 7.94
C ILE A 574 14.39 22.73 8.90
N SER A 575 15.59 22.85 9.48
CA SER A 575 16.15 21.87 10.42
C SER A 575 15.31 21.70 11.69
N GLU A 576 14.61 22.73 12.15
CA GLU A 576 13.73 22.65 13.33
C GLU A 576 12.36 22.06 12.98
N GLN A 577 11.93 22.31 11.74
CA GLN A 577 10.63 21.92 11.22
C GLN A 577 10.55 20.46 10.78
N ILE A 578 11.70 19.84 10.47
CA ILE A 578 11.80 18.42 10.13
C ILE A 578 12.25 17.63 11.36
N ASP A 579 11.64 16.47 11.62
CA ASP A 579 12.00 15.61 12.76
C ASP A 579 13.20 14.70 12.47
N LEU A 580 14.30 15.28 11.99
CA LEU A 580 15.54 14.57 11.67
C LEU A 580 16.75 15.19 12.39
N PRO A 581 17.68 14.37 12.92
CA PRO A 581 18.93 14.88 13.48
C PRO A 581 19.73 15.68 12.45
N PRO A 582 20.38 16.80 12.82
CA PRO A 582 21.25 17.57 11.92
C PRO A 582 22.35 16.72 11.26
N ALA A 583 22.80 15.68 11.97
CA ALA A 583 23.74 14.69 11.44
C ALA A 583 23.19 13.95 10.20
N LEU A 584 21.89 13.62 10.10
CA LEU A 584 21.34 13.05 8.85
C LEU A 584 21.18 14.12 7.78
N LEU A 585 20.67 15.30 8.14
CA LEU A 585 20.41 16.36 7.16
C LEU A 585 21.68 16.77 6.41
N SER A 586 22.81 16.89 7.13
CA SER A 586 24.12 17.19 6.52
C SER A 586 24.66 16.10 5.58
N ARG A 587 24.08 14.89 5.57
CA ARG A 587 24.49 13.78 4.71
C ARG A 587 23.84 13.79 3.33
N PHE A 588 22.77 14.55 3.16
CA PHE A 588 22.15 14.76 1.87
C PHE A 588 22.94 15.79 1.08
N ASP A 589 23.31 15.42 -0.15
CA ASP A 589 24.06 16.30 -1.06
C ASP A 589 23.18 17.48 -1.53
N ILE A 590 21.86 17.28 -1.65
CA ILE A 590 20.87 18.31 -2.01
C ILE A 590 19.58 18.12 -1.21
N ILE A 591 19.02 19.22 -0.69
CA ILE A 591 17.70 19.25 -0.04
C ILE A 591 16.85 20.31 -0.72
N PHE A 592 15.71 19.92 -1.27
CA PHE A 592 14.73 20.85 -1.86
C PHE A 592 13.55 21.04 -0.92
N SER A 593 13.33 22.28 -0.45
CA SER A 593 12.10 22.65 0.25
C SER A 593 11.01 23.00 -0.76
N MET A 594 9.94 22.22 -0.75
CA MET A 594 8.73 22.48 -1.55
C MET A 594 7.76 23.27 -0.67
N ILE A 595 7.78 24.60 -0.80
CA ILE A 595 6.86 25.50 -0.08
C ILE A 595 5.69 25.83 -0.99
N ASP A 596 4.48 25.45 -0.57
CA ASP A 596 3.24 25.79 -1.27
C ASP A 596 2.81 27.22 -0.91
N ARG A 597 3.15 28.18 -1.77
CA ARG A 597 2.69 29.57 -1.68
C ARG A 597 1.50 29.74 -2.64
N PRO A 598 0.26 29.92 -2.15
CA PRO A 598 -0.91 30.09 -3.01
C PRO A 598 -0.74 31.35 -3.87
N GLN A 599 -0.74 31.16 -5.19
CA GLN A 599 -0.57 32.24 -6.17
C GLN A 599 -1.61 32.06 -7.26
N ALA A 600 -2.63 32.91 -7.26
CA ALA A 600 -3.81 32.76 -8.12
C ALA A 600 -3.49 32.56 -9.61
N ASP A 601 -2.45 33.22 -10.13
CA ASP A 601 -2.06 33.10 -11.53
C ASP A 601 -1.33 31.77 -11.82
N ARG A 602 -0.37 31.37 -10.99
CA ARG A 602 0.31 30.07 -11.11
C ARG A 602 -0.65 28.90 -10.86
N ASP A 603 -1.54 29.02 -9.89
CA ASP A 603 -2.55 28.01 -9.57
C ASP A 603 -3.53 27.83 -10.73
N ARG A 604 -3.89 28.92 -11.42
CA ARG A 604 -4.70 28.87 -12.64
C ARG A 604 -3.96 28.19 -13.77
N GLU A 605 -2.72 28.57 -14.03
CA GLU A 605 -1.88 27.93 -15.06
C GLU A 605 -1.70 26.43 -14.79
N LEU A 606 -1.44 26.04 -13.54
CA LEU A 606 -1.30 24.66 -13.11
C LEU A 606 -2.62 23.89 -13.27
N ALA A 607 -3.74 24.45 -12.82
CA ALA A 607 -5.06 23.83 -12.95
C ALA A 607 -5.43 23.64 -14.42
N GLU A 608 -5.22 24.65 -15.27
CA GLU A 608 -5.42 24.53 -16.71
C GLU A 608 -4.55 23.43 -17.32
N HIS A 609 -3.27 23.37 -16.94
CA HIS A 609 -2.34 22.36 -17.44
C HIS A 609 -2.77 20.94 -17.05
N ILE A 610 -3.19 20.73 -15.81
CA ILE A 610 -3.69 19.44 -15.30
C ILE A 610 -4.97 19.02 -16.02
N LEU A 611 -5.95 19.93 -16.17
CA LEU A 611 -7.22 19.65 -16.86
C LEU A 611 -7.00 19.30 -18.33
N LYS A 612 -6.14 20.05 -19.02
CA LYS A 612 -5.75 19.78 -20.41
C LYS A 612 -5.01 18.45 -20.52
N GLY A 613 -4.09 18.13 -19.60
CA GLY A 613 -3.37 16.85 -19.55
C GLY A 613 -4.30 15.64 -19.35
N HIS A 614 -5.29 15.74 -18.44
CA HIS A 614 -6.30 14.70 -18.25
C HIS A 614 -7.12 14.46 -19.52
N ARG A 615 -7.56 15.54 -20.19
CA ARG A 615 -8.28 15.46 -21.47
C ARG A 615 -7.45 14.74 -22.55
N VAL A 616 -6.18 15.11 -22.70
CA VAL A 616 -5.25 14.46 -23.67
C VAL A 616 -5.06 12.98 -23.35
N GLY A 617 -4.88 12.62 -22.08
CA GLY A 617 -4.74 11.23 -21.65
C GLY A 617 -5.98 10.36 -21.88
N GLU A 618 -7.18 10.94 -21.79
CA GLU A 618 -8.43 10.26 -22.12
C GLU A 618 -8.61 10.06 -23.64
N ILE A 619 -8.28 11.07 -24.44
CA ILE A 619 -8.31 10.99 -25.91
C ILE A 619 -7.37 9.88 -26.38
N ARG A 620 -6.15 9.82 -25.83
CA ARG A 620 -5.16 8.78 -26.15
C ARG A 620 -5.68 7.37 -25.83
N ARG A 621 -6.26 7.17 -24.65
CA ARG A 621 -6.87 5.86 -24.27
C ARG A 621 -8.04 5.47 -25.17
N ARG A 622 -8.89 6.42 -25.58
CA ARG A 622 -9.99 6.15 -26.52
C ARG A 622 -9.48 5.77 -27.90
N ARG A 623 -8.40 6.40 -28.39
CA ARG A 623 -7.77 6.08 -29.67
C ARG A 623 -7.10 4.69 -29.63
N GLU A 624 -6.41 4.34 -28.54
CA GLU A 624 -5.84 3.00 -28.32
C GLU A 624 -6.94 1.91 -28.25
N ALA A 625 -8.14 2.27 -27.79
CA ALA A 625 -9.32 1.41 -27.79
C ALA A 625 -10.11 1.38 -29.12
N GLY A 626 -9.64 2.07 -30.17
CA GLY A 626 -10.24 2.04 -31.51
C GLY A 626 -11.47 2.94 -31.72
N LEU A 627 -11.74 3.89 -30.81
CA LEU A 627 -12.85 4.84 -30.94
C LEU A 627 -12.42 6.05 -31.79
N VAL A 628 -13.33 6.52 -32.67
CA VAL A 628 -13.10 7.71 -33.52
C VAL A 628 -13.25 8.98 -32.68
N THR A 629 -12.22 9.82 -32.66
CA THR A 629 -12.23 11.15 -32.03
C THR A 629 -11.80 12.20 -33.04
N GLU A 630 -12.61 13.24 -33.24
CA GLU A 630 -12.40 14.33 -34.21
C GLU A 630 -11.43 15.44 -33.72
N GLU A 631 -10.77 15.25 -32.57
CA GLU A 631 -9.96 16.31 -31.94
C GLU A 631 -8.50 16.32 -32.47
N SER A 632 -7.99 17.53 -32.75
CA SER A 632 -6.76 17.81 -33.49
C SER A 632 -5.46 17.41 -32.76
N GLN A 633 -4.48 16.89 -33.52
CA GLN A 633 -3.10 16.58 -33.09
C GLN A 633 -2.38 17.76 -32.40
N ALA A 634 -2.78 19.00 -32.67
CA ALA A 634 -2.21 20.21 -32.06
C ALA A 634 -2.42 20.33 -30.53
N LEU A 635 -3.42 19.63 -29.97
CA LEU A 635 -3.65 19.58 -28.51
C LEU A 635 -2.69 18.59 -27.82
N GLU A 636 -2.09 17.66 -28.55
CA GLU A 636 -1.23 16.59 -28.01
C GLU A 636 0.24 17.03 -27.91
N GLU A 637 0.73 17.91 -28.79
CA GLU A 637 2.14 18.34 -28.89
C GLU A 637 2.80 18.77 -27.56
N PRO A 638 2.18 19.62 -26.70
CA PRO A 638 2.81 20.04 -25.45
C PRO A 638 2.84 18.93 -24.39
N TYR A 639 2.09 17.85 -24.57
CA TYR A 639 1.95 16.74 -23.63
C TYR A 639 2.62 15.45 -24.14
N THR A 640 3.05 15.43 -25.40
CA THR A 640 3.94 14.40 -25.91
C THR A 640 5.38 14.71 -25.49
N PRO A 641 6.05 13.83 -24.73
CA PRO A 641 7.44 14.06 -24.38
C PRO A 641 8.28 14.11 -25.66
N HIS A 642 9.05 15.18 -25.85
CA HIS A 642 9.94 15.35 -27.01
C HIS A 642 10.92 14.19 -27.19
N LEU A 643 11.25 13.50 -26.09
CA LEU A 643 12.07 12.31 -26.08
C LEU A 643 11.20 11.09 -25.77
N ASN A 644 11.32 10.05 -26.60
CA ASN A 644 10.68 8.77 -26.34
C ASN A 644 11.20 8.19 -25.01
N PRO A 645 10.32 7.72 -24.09
CA PRO A 645 10.73 7.08 -22.84
C PRO A 645 11.78 5.98 -23.00
N ASP A 646 11.70 5.18 -24.06
CA ASP A 646 12.68 4.11 -24.32
C ASP A 646 14.04 4.64 -24.76
N PHE A 647 14.05 5.75 -25.52
CA PHE A 647 15.28 6.45 -25.86
C PHE A 647 15.93 7.02 -24.60
N LEU A 648 15.16 7.69 -23.73
CA LEU A 648 15.66 8.27 -22.49
C LEU A 648 16.26 7.20 -21.55
N ARG A 649 15.59 6.05 -21.40
CA ARG A 649 16.13 4.92 -20.61
C ARG A 649 17.46 4.42 -21.16
N LYS A 650 17.56 4.22 -22.47
CA LYS A 650 18.80 3.79 -23.14
C LYS A 650 19.89 4.85 -23.00
N TYR A 651 19.54 6.13 -23.12
CA TYR A 651 20.45 7.25 -22.97
C TYR A 651 21.06 7.30 -21.56
N VAL A 652 20.23 7.21 -20.52
CA VAL A 652 20.69 7.17 -19.12
C VAL A 652 21.59 5.95 -18.85
N ALA A 653 21.21 4.77 -19.37
CA ALA A 653 22.01 3.55 -19.22
C ALA A 653 23.38 3.66 -19.91
N TYR A 654 23.46 4.35 -21.05
CA TYR A 654 24.72 4.62 -21.76
C TYR A 654 25.56 5.67 -21.04
N ALA A 655 24.96 6.79 -20.63
CA ALA A 655 25.62 7.88 -19.92
C ALA A 655 26.30 7.43 -18.61
N LYS A 656 25.69 6.48 -17.89
CA LYS A 656 26.26 5.91 -16.65
C LYS A 656 27.59 5.16 -16.85
N ARG A 657 27.96 4.81 -18.09
CA ARG A 657 29.22 4.12 -18.41
C ARG A 657 30.41 5.06 -18.59
N ILE A 658 30.18 6.37 -18.58
CA ILE A 658 31.20 7.39 -18.80
C ILE A 658 31.77 7.84 -17.46
N TYR A 659 33.09 7.94 -17.39
CA TYR A 659 33.84 8.35 -16.20
C TYR A 659 34.63 9.62 -16.52
N PRO A 660 34.03 10.82 -16.34
CA PRO A 660 34.64 12.06 -16.74
C PRO A 660 35.80 12.47 -15.81
N ILE A 661 36.84 13.07 -16.39
CA ILE A 661 38.01 13.59 -15.66
C ILE A 661 37.89 15.11 -15.50
N MET A 662 38.19 15.63 -14.32
CA MET A 662 38.09 17.07 -14.07
C MET A 662 39.22 17.86 -14.72
N THR A 663 38.86 18.96 -15.39
CA THR A 663 39.84 19.90 -15.96
C THR A 663 40.40 20.84 -14.88
N VAL A 664 41.60 21.38 -15.11
CA VAL A 664 42.25 22.32 -14.18
C VAL A 664 41.39 23.58 -13.94
N GLU A 665 40.72 24.05 -14.99
CA GLU A 665 39.81 25.20 -14.91
C GLU A 665 38.61 24.90 -14.00
N ALA A 666 37.97 23.73 -14.17
CA ALA A 666 36.87 23.30 -13.32
C ALA A 666 37.29 23.13 -11.84
N MET A 667 38.49 22.58 -11.59
CA MET A 667 39.04 22.46 -10.24
C MET A 667 39.19 23.82 -9.56
N SER A 668 39.74 24.80 -10.27
CA SER A 668 39.94 26.16 -9.73
C SER A 668 38.62 26.85 -9.40
N ILE A 669 37.59 26.68 -10.24
CA ILE A 669 36.24 27.23 -9.99
C ILE A 669 35.64 26.62 -8.72
N ILE A 670 35.68 25.29 -8.60
CA ILE A 670 35.11 24.58 -7.45
C ILE A 670 35.84 24.95 -6.15
N GLU A 671 37.17 24.99 -6.17
CA GLU A 671 37.98 25.37 -5.02
C GLU A 671 37.64 26.79 -4.55
N LYS A 672 37.68 27.77 -5.46
CA LYS A 672 37.36 29.16 -5.15
C LYS A 672 35.96 29.29 -4.55
N LYS A 673 34.98 28.65 -5.17
CA LYS A 673 33.58 28.72 -4.74
C LYS A 673 33.32 28.01 -3.41
N TYR A 674 33.97 26.88 -3.16
CA TYR A 674 33.89 26.21 -1.86
C TYR A 674 34.46 27.10 -0.74
N LEU A 675 35.58 27.77 -0.97
CA LEU A 675 36.17 28.72 -0.01
C LEU A 675 35.26 29.92 0.23
N ASP A 676 34.64 30.46 -0.82
CA ASP A 676 33.68 31.56 -0.72
C ASP A 676 32.45 31.13 0.11
N ILE A 677 31.84 29.99 -0.22
CA ILE A 677 30.70 29.40 0.50
C ILE A 677 31.05 29.20 1.98
N ARG A 678 32.25 28.67 2.29
CA ARG A 678 32.71 28.46 3.66
C ARG A 678 32.89 29.77 4.44
N ARG A 679 33.48 30.80 3.82
CA ARG A 679 33.62 32.14 4.43
C ARG A 679 32.25 32.75 4.73
N THR A 680 31.30 32.62 3.81
CA THR A 680 29.94 33.12 4.00
C THR A 680 29.20 32.37 5.11
N GLY A 681 29.35 31.05 5.21
CA GLY A 681 28.73 30.28 6.31
C GLY A 681 29.35 30.55 7.68
N GLU A 682 30.66 30.83 7.76
CA GLU A 682 31.33 31.25 9.00
C GLU A 682 30.85 32.65 9.46
N ALA A 683 30.61 33.57 8.51
CA ALA A 683 30.11 34.91 8.80
C ALA A 683 28.59 34.98 9.07
N ALA A 684 27.82 34.04 8.53
CA ALA A 684 26.35 34.06 8.55
C ALA A 684 25.71 33.06 9.53
N GLY A 685 26.48 32.29 10.32
CA GLY A 685 25.90 31.37 11.31
C GLY A 685 24.84 30.43 10.73
N SER A 686 25.08 29.89 9.52
CA SER A 686 24.08 29.14 8.77
C SER A 686 23.61 27.87 9.51
N SER A 687 22.31 27.57 9.44
CA SER A 687 21.61 26.43 10.05
C SER A 687 22.22 25.05 9.77
N VAL A 688 23.05 24.92 8.73
CA VAL A 688 23.81 23.72 8.39
C VAL A 688 25.30 24.07 8.32
N PRO A 689 26.19 23.39 9.08
CA PRO A 689 27.61 23.62 9.00
C PRO A 689 28.15 23.20 7.62
N ILE A 690 28.96 24.07 7.01
CA ILE A 690 29.58 23.81 5.70
C ILE A 690 30.75 22.87 5.90
N THR A 691 30.51 21.59 5.69
CA THR A 691 31.50 20.52 5.84
C THR A 691 32.26 20.28 4.54
N PRO A 692 33.45 19.62 4.58
CA PRO A 692 34.13 19.13 3.37
C PRO A 692 33.25 18.24 2.48
N ARG A 693 32.17 17.65 3.03
CA ARG A 693 31.19 16.86 2.27
C ARG A 693 30.47 17.68 1.19
N GLN A 694 30.32 18.99 1.39
CA GLN A 694 29.73 19.87 0.37
C GLN A 694 30.64 20.02 -0.85
N LEU A 695 31.96 19.98 -0.66
CA LEU A 695 32.90 19.92 -1.78
C LEU A 695 32.73 18.63 -2.58
N GLU A 696 32.58 17.49 -1.90
CA GLU A 696 32.27 16.21 -2.57
C GLU A 696 30.95 16.25 -3.35
N ALA A 697 29.92 16.89 -2.79
CA ALA A 697 28.64 17.07 -3.47
C ALA A 697 28.78 17.88 -4.76
N ILE A 698 29.51 19.00 -4.74
CA ILE A 698 29.79 19.81 -5.93
C ILE A 698 30.52 18.98 -6.99
N ILE A 699 31.54 18.20 -6.58
CA ILE A 699 32.29 17.33 -7.49
C ILE A 699 31.36 16.28 -8.12
N ARG A 700 30.54 15.58 -7.33
CA ARG A 700 29.60 14.56 -7.82
C ARG A 700 28.58 15.15 -8.80
N LEU A 701 28.07 16.35 -8.53
CA LEU A 701 27.12 17.04 -9.41
C LEU A 701 27.78 17.49 -10.71
N ALA A 702 29.01 17.99 -10.66
CA ALA A 702 29.76 18.40 -11.85
C ALA A 702 30.06 17.19 -12.75
N GLU A 703 30.51 16.08 -12.17
CA GLU A 703 30.68 14.82 -12.89
C GLU A 703 29.37 14.30 -13.48
N ALA A 704 28.27 14.35 -12.73
CA ALA A 704 26.95 13.94 -13.22
C ALA A 704 26.49 14.79 -14.41
N GLY A 705 26.76 16.10 -14.39
CA GLY A 705 26.51 17.00 -15.51
C GLY A 705 27.30 16.63 -16.76
N ALA A 706 28.59 16.32 -16.60
CA ALA A 706 29.44 15.87 -17.70
C ALA A 706 28.98 14.51 -18.28
N ARG A 707 28.60 13.55 -17.42
CA ARG A 707 28.03 12.26 -17.83
C ARG A 707 26.74 12.43 -18.62
N MET A 708 25.87 13.35 -18.21
CA MET A 708 24.61 13.64 -18.91
C MET A 708 24.84 14.15 -20.34
N ARG A 709 25.95 14.89 -20.58
CA ARG A 709 26.36 15.37 -21.90
C ARG A 709 27.21 14.35 -22.69
N LEU A 710 27.46 13.18 -22.13
CA LEU A 710 28.36 12.16 -22.66
C LEU A 710 29.81 12.65 -22.83
N SER A 711 30.24 13.59 -22.00
CA SER A 711 31.59 14.16 -22.02
C SER A 711 32.54 13.33 -21.15
N GLU A 712 33.74 13.05 -21.65
CA GLU A 712 34.82 12.42 -20.87
C GLU A 712 35.60 13.42 -20.00
N ALA A 713 35.30 14.72 -20.11
CA ALA A 713 35.90 15.76 -19.29
C ALA A 713 34.84 16.64 -18.61
N VAL A 714 35.08 17.01 -17.36
CA VAL A 714 34.26 18.00 -16.63
C VAL A 714 34.74 19.40 -17.01
N THR A 715 33.86 20.16 -17.64
CA THR A 715 34.14 21.52 -18.13
C THR A 715 33.84 22.58 -17.07
N SER A 716 34.31 23.81 -17.29
CA SER A 716 33.97 24.98 -16.46
C SER A 716 32.46 25.15 -16.30
N ASP A 717 31.70 24.96 -17.38
CA ASP A 717 30.25 25.13 -17.40
C ASP A 717 29.53 24.11 -16.50
N ASP A 718 30.06 22.88 -16.45
CA ASP A 718 29.51 21.82 -15.60
C ASP A 718 29.80 22.10 -14.11
N ALA A 719 30.99 22.64 -13.81
CA ALA A 719 31.35 23.10 -12.46
C ALA A 719 30.48 24.28 -12.01
N GLU A 720 30.29 25.29 -12.86
CA GLU A 720 29.42 26.42 -12.56
C GLU A 720 27.96 26.00 -12.36
N ARG A 721 27.46 25.04 -13.17
CA ARG A 721 26.11 24.51 -13.01
C ARG A 721 25.94 23.81 -11.66
N ALA A 722 26.91 23.00 -11.25
CA ALA A 722 26.91 22.33 -9.95
C ALA A 722 26.90 23.35 -8.80
N VAL A 723 27.76 24.38 -8.87
CA VAL A 723 27.81 25.46 -7.88
C VAL A 723 26.48 26.19 -7.80
N ARG A 724 25.85 26.55 -8.93
CA ARG A 724 24.53 27.21 -8.92
C ARG A 724 23.45 26.39 -8.23
N ILE A 725 23.43 25.07 -8.43
CA ILE A 725 22.48 24.17 -7.75
C ILE A 725 22.73 24.19 -6.24
N VAL A 726 24.00 24.13 -5.83
CA VAL A 726 24.39 24.14 -4.42
C VAL A 726 24.05 25.48 -3.75
N GLU A 727 24.42 26.60 -4.36
CA GLU A 727 24.08 27.95 -3.89
C GLU A 727 22.55 28.15 -3.78
N TYR A 728 21.78 27.64 -4.75
CA TYR A 728 20.31 27.76 -4.75
C TYR A 728 19.68 27.07 -3.55
N TRP A 729 20.03 25.81 -3.27
CA TRP A 729 19.44 25.10 -2.14
C TRP A 729 19.93 25.65 -0.80
N MET A 730 21.21 26.02 -0.70
CA MET A 730 21.75 26.65 0.51
C MET A 730 21.05 27.98 0.81
N GLY A 731 20.81 28.81 -0.21
CA GLY A 731 20.06 30.06 -0.06
C GLY A 731 18.63 29.82 0.43
N LYS A 732 17.95 28.78 -0.08
CA LYS A 732 16.59 28.42 0.37
C LYS A 732 16.55 27.82 1.77
N VAL A 733 17.61 27.15 2.22
CA VAL A 733 17.70 26.57 3.57
C VAL A 733 18.14 27.59 4.63
N ALA A 734 18.87 28.63 4.22
CA ALA A 734 19.33 29.70 5.11
C ALA A 734 18.25 30.75 5.47
N GLY A 735 17.09 30.74 4.81
CA GLY A 735 16.00 31.71 5.02
C GLY A 735 16.21 33.04 4.27
N GLU A 736 15.13 33.70 3.85
CA GLU A 736 15.17 34.90 2.98
C GLU A 736 15.41 36.24 3.73
N GLU A 737 15.65 36.27 5.06
CA GLU A 737 15.69 37.54 5.83
C GLU A 737 16.86 37.73 6.82
N GLY A 738 18.12 37.46 6.43
CA GLY A 738 19.31 38.20 6.89
C GLY A 738 19.52 38.59 8.38
N ARG A 739 18.85 37.98 9.36
CA ARG A 739 19.05 38.16 10.79
C ARG A 739 19.27 36.81 11.44
N PHE A 740 20.52 36.57 11.78
CA PHE A 740 21.03 35.32 12.32
C PHE A 740 21.26 35.45 13.82
N ASP A 741 20.76 34.50 14.61
CA ASP A 741 21.17 34.27 16.01
C ASP A 741 21.91 32.94 16.08
N ILE A 742 23.21 33.04 16.38
CA ILE A 742 24.26 32.02 16.20
C ILE A 742 24.17 30.85 17.20
N ASP A 743 23.48 30.99 18.33
CA ASP A 743 23.50 30.01 19.43
C ASP A 743 22.41 28.91 19.35
N ILE A 744 21.43 29.03 18.45
CA ILE A 744 20.29 28.11 18.34
C ILE A 744 20.69 26.75 17.79
N ILE A 745 21.72 26.69 16.94
CA ILE A 745 22.06 25.51 16.15
C ILE A 745 22.80 24.44 16.97
N GLN A 746 23.54 24.81 18.02
CA GLN A 746 24.25 23.84 18.87
C GLN A 746 23.42 23.31 20.05
N THR A 747 22.41 24.05 20.51
CA THR A 747 21.67 23.71 21.74
C THR A 747 20.16 23.65 21.58
N GLY A 748 19.61 24.13 20.46
CA GLY A 748 18.17 24.27 20.25
C GLY A 748 17.54 25.43 21.02
N ILE A 749 18.34 26.41 21.46
CA ILE A 749 17.93 27.50 22.37
C ILE A 749 18.54 28.84 21.89
N SER A 750 17.75 29.93 21.82
CA SER A 750 18.26 31.25 21.40
C SER A 750 19.20 31.90 22.41
N GLN A 751 20.02 32.86 21.99
CA GLN A 751 20.96 33.55 22.89
C GLN A 751 20.21 34.20 24.08
N SER A 752 19.09 34.88 23.81
CA SER A 752 18.20 35.41 24.85
C SER A 752 17.61 34.33 25.77
N GLN A 753 17.31 33.16 25.23
CA GLN A 753 16.80 32.05 26.03
C GLN A 753 17.91 31.38 26.85
N ARG A 754 19.14 31.30 26.33
CA ARG A 754 20.31 30.77 27.04
C ARG A 754 20.70 31.67 28.21
N GLU A 755 20.70 32.98 28.01
CA GLU A 755 20.87 33.97 29.07
C GLU A 755 19.76 33.86 30.12
N GLN A 756 18.50 33.65 29.71
CA GLN A 756 17.39 33.39 30.64
C GLN A 756 17.60 32.10 31.43
N ILE A 757 18.06 31.02 30.79
CA ILE A 757 18.33 29.72 31.44
C ILE A 757 19.45 29.82 32.47
N ILE A 758 20.58 30.43 32.08
CA ILE A 758 21.72 30.64 32.95
C ILE A 758 21.29 31.50 34.13
N SER A 759 20.61 32.62 33.86
CA SER A 759 20.12 33.51 34.91
C SER A 759 19.15 32.81 35.87
N ILE A 760 18.22 31.97 35.40
CA ILE A 760 17.29 31.26 36.30
C ILE A 760 18.04 30.20 37.12
N ARG A 761 19.01 29.48 36.54
CA ARG A 761 19.84 28.53 37.30
C ARG A 761 20.70 29.22 38.36
N ASP A 762 21.28 30.37 38.02
CA ASP A 762 22.07 31.18 38.95
C ASP A 762 21.19 31.69 40.10
N ILE A 763 19.97 32.16 39.81
CA ILE A 763 19.00 32.56 40.83
C ILE A 763 18.66 31.37 41.76
N ILE A 764 18.44 30.18 41.21
CA ILE A 764 18.16 28.98 42.01
C ILE A 764 19.36 28.63 42.90
N ASN A 765 20.59 28.74 42.39
CA ASN A 765 21.82 28.49 43.16
C ASN A 765 22.09 29.57 44.22
N GLU A 766 21.83 30.84 43.93
CA GLU A 766 21.98 31.95 44.89
C GLU A 766 20.96 31.86 46.03
N LEU A 767 19.72 31.45 45.72
CA LEU A 767 18.66 31.25 46.71
C LEU A 767 18.76 29.91 47.45
N ALA A 768 19.49 28.95 46.90
CA ALA A 768 19.75 27.67 47.53
C ALA A 768 20.70 27.85 48.73
N GLY A 769 20.12 27.94 49.93
CA GLY A 769 20.87 27.89 51.18
C GLY A 769 21.54 26.53 51.43
N PRO A 770 21.99 26.23 52.67
CA PRO A 770 22.69 24.97 53.02
C PRO A 770 21.93 23.68 52.65
N GLU A 771 20.60 23.75 52.49
CA GLU A 771 19.73 22.63 52.14
C GLU A 771 19.59 22.42 50.62
N GLY A 772 20.06 23.37 49.81
CA GLY A 772 20.06 23.28 48.34
C GLY A 772 18.69 23.51 47.69
N VAL A 773 17.75 24.21 48.34
CA VAL A 773 16.36 24.37 47.87
C VAL A 773 16.00 25.85 47.76
N ALA A 774 15.35 26.24 46.66
CA ALA A 774 14.89 27.60 46.39
C ALA A 774 13.35 27.69 46.29
N ASP A 775 12.76 28.76 46.83
CA ASP A 775 11.31 29.01 46.83
C ASP A 775 10.85 29.71 45.54
N TYR A 776 9.71 29.28 44.99
CA TYR A 776 9.16 29.77 43.71
C TYR A 776 8.91 31.28 43.69
N GLU A 777 8.36 31.83 44.76
CA GLU A 777 8.04 33.26 44.83
C GLU A 777 9.31 34.12 44.79
N ASP A 778 10.39 33.67 45.42
CA ASP A 778 11.68 34.34 45.39
C ASP A 778 12.37 34.21 44.02
N ILE A 779 12.28 33.03 43.39
CA ILE A 779 12.80 32.82 42.01
C ILE A 779 12.10 33.76 41.03
N VAL A 780 10.77 33.86 41.10
CA VAL A 780 9.99 34.73 40.20
C VAL A 780 10.29 36.20 40.47
N ARG A 781 10.42 36.62 41.74
CA ARG A 781 10.74 38.01 42.10
C ARG A 781 12.09 38.45 41.52
N ILE A 782 13.15 37.66 41.75
CA ILE A 782 14.49 37.99 41.26
C ILE A 782 14.58 37.86 39.73
N ALA A 783 13.87 36.89 39.15
CA ALA A 783 13.81 36.75 37.69
C ALA A 783 13.12 37.94 37.03
N GLN A 784 12.08 38.51 37.65
CA GLN A 784 11.43 39.74 37.19
C GLN A 784 12.35 40.96 37.29
N GLU A 785 13.11 41.08 38.38
CA GLU A 785 14.13 42.14 38.54
C GLU A 785 15.22 42.06 37.45
N ARG A 786 15.57 40.84 37.02
CA ARG A 786 16.50 40.58 35.90
C ARG A 786 15.82 40.61 34.51
N GLY A 787 14.57 41.07 34.42
CA GLY A 787 13.88 41.29 33.14
C GLY A 787 13.22 40.06 32.51
N ILE A 788 13.03 38.97 33.26
CA ILE A 788 12.41 37.73 32.78
C ILE A 788 10.93 37.67 33.20
N PRO A 789 9.98 37.56 32.25
CA PRO A 789 8.55 37.46 32.57
C PRO A 789 8.22 36.18 33.37
N PRO A 790 7.28 36.25 34.33
CA PRO A 790 6.92 35.10 35.19
C PRO A 790 6.39 33.90 34.39
N ALA A 791 5.67 34.14 33.29
CA ALA A 791 5.19 33.08 32.40
C ALA A 791 6.33 32.27 31.75
N LYS A 792 7.47 32.91 31.45
CA LYS A 792 8.65 32.21 30.92
C LYS A 792 9.35 31.39 31.99
N VAL A 793 9.44 31.89 33.22
CA VAL A 793 10.01 31.15 34.36
C VAL A 793 9.22 29.86 34.62
N ASP A 794 7.89 29.94 34.64
CA ASP A 794 7.02 28.76 34.81
C ASP A 794 7.18 27.74 33.67
N SER A 795 7.31 28.22 32.42
CA SER A 795 7.55 27.33 31.27
C SER A 795 8.88 26.57 31.36
N TRP A 796 9.94 27.22 31.86
CA TRP A 796 11.26 26.60 32.03
C TRP A 796 11.29 25.62 33.20
N LEU A 797 10.70 25.99 34.34
CA LEU A 797 10.63 25.08 35.50
C LEU A 797 9.83 23.81 35.18
N LYS A 798 8.69 23.94 34.47
CA LYS A 798 7.91 22.76 34.03
C LYS A 798 8.69 21.87 33.08
N ARG A 799 9.43 22.47 32.14
CA ARG A 799 10.25 21.73 31.18
C ARG A 799 11.39 20.98 31.88
N TRP A 800 12.13 21.62 32.77
CA TRP A 800 13.21 20.98 33.53
C TRP A 800 12.71 19.90 34.51
N ALA A 801 11.49 20.04 35.03
CA ALA A 801 10.86 18.99 35.84
C ALA A 801 10.52 17.74 35.00
N GLN A 802 10.12 17.90 33.74
CA GLN A 802 9.89 16.79 32.80
C GLN A 802 11.19 16.13 32.33
N GLU A 803 12.24 16.93 32.11
CA GLU A 803 13.57 16.47 31.69
C GLU A 803 14.40 15.87 32.85
N GLY A 804 13.93 16.01 34.10
CA GLY A 804 14.58 15.48 35.30
C GLY A 804 15.79 16.30 35.78
N GLU A 805 15.92 17.56 35.35
CA GLU A 805 17.02 18.44 35.76
C GLU A 805 16.76 19.21 37.06
N ILE A 806 15.49 19.37 37.44
CA ILE A 806 15.08 19.91 38.74
C ILE A 806 14.13 18.94 39.44
N TYR A 807 14.23 18.89 40.77
CA TYR A 807 13.36 18.12 41.64
C TYR A 807 12.61 19.03 42.60
N SER A 808 11.35 18.73 42.89
CA SER A 808 10.52 19.48 43.83
C SER A 808 10.28 18.66 45.11
N PRO A 809 11.04 18.92 46.20
CA PRO A 809 10.86 18.22 47.47
C PRO A 809 9.58 18.63 48.22
N ALA A 810 9.05 19.84 47.96
CA ALA A 810 7.80 20.34 48.55
C ALA A 810 7.12 21.32 47.59
N LYS A 811 5.81 21.54 47.79
CA LYS A 811 5.02 22.46 46.95
C LYS A 811 5.66 23.85 46.91
N ASN A 812 5.90 24.36 45.70
CA ASN A 812 6.58 25.64 45.42
C ASN A 812 8.07 25.71 45.79
N LYS A 813 8.72 24.57 46.02
CA LYS A 813 10.17 24.46 46.26
C LYS A 813 10.85 23.70 45.13
N TYR A 814 11.98 24.21 44.64
CA TYR A 814 12.74 23.63 43.53
C TYR A 814 14.22 23.47 43.91
N LYS A 815 14.81 22.34 43.52
CA LYS A 815 16.23 22.02 43.71
C LYS A 815 16.81 21.52 42.39
N LEU A 816 18.01 22.01 42.03
CA LEU A 816 18.75 21.49 40.88
C LEU A 816 19.32 20.11 41.20
N VAL A 817 19.25 19.19 40.24
CA VAL A 817 19.83 17.84 40.37
C VAL A 817 21.31 17.93 39.99
N GLU A 818 22.21 17.67 40.94
CA GLU A 818 23.63 17.54 40.65
C GLU A 818 23.87 16.24 39.85
N ARG A 819 24.31 16.37 38.60
CA ARG A 819 24.86 15.24 37.83
C ARG A 819 26.31 15.03 38.29
N LEU A 820 26.60 13.85 38.84
CA LEU A 820 27.97 13.37 39.10
C LEU A 820 28.75 13.15 37.79
#